data_AF-A0A5M6D3S8-F1
#
_entry.id   AF-A0A5M6D3S8-F1
#
_cell.length_a   1.000
_cell.length_b   1.000
_cell.length_c   1.000
_cell.angle_alpha   90.00
_cell.angle_beta   90.00
_cell.angle_gamma   90.00
#
_symmetry.space_group_name_H-M   'P 1'
#
loop_
_entity.id
_entity.type
_entity.pdbx_description
1 polymer ?
#
loop_
_entity_poly.entity_id
_entity_poly.type
_entity_poly.pdbx_seq_one_letter_code
_entity_poly.pdbx_strand_id
1 'polypeptide(L)'
;MPRKRAPQKRARDYVAEFKALLSTPVDGASLAAFRICFGLVMAWHIGKFLIPTDGVRPLDLYYVNPPWHFTYLGFEWVRPWAEPWLSIHFGVAVISALLVAAGLFYRAAATTLFLSYGYIFLLEATNYNNHYYLMCLLAFLLLCMPAATRFSIDNLIGFHPRGNQAPASEWAEGMIPFWPVFLLRFQIFIVYFFGGLAKLNTDWLTGEPLFAIGDQLRLTADRLVGLPDNVQTIHFCLLLAWGGLIFDLAIGFLLLWKRTRWLAITLTFLFHFHNHFMFPIGVFPTMAFTASLIYFSPDWPLRLTKRLGGFAWRAREPSDSAKVTPHAFPMPGYAFALVCLFLTWQSVWPLRHHFISGDANWTEEAQDFSWRMMLRSKAAGYLTYRVVDPEVQIIDGRGRSQVDWQACSDDVPKAVYTSIDSHLFRWDHHPGLAVTYEPSLGTRVVYNSPNTSEANEQSLSTERESLSKLWRSAFGREPEIEQTISLAEALQSTRERVREADTAERFGKSSVEAVLSLVSELEQMLVERDQSSKPSEVTQVALTNRLHQLYQSLLFPDLQPIFGRLHPFLLQGADFTGERFLVLSDSESKTSLDRSSLLKLSGGEPYVVWVDFSRLRPVDWRGLPRSFVTFEDRNLHVMWNHFHEMNSHQLEQFTVRPRLIQQYARHVADQWQTATGRRPEVRATSYIMLNYHFPRPLVDPQVDLAAVTYLPFKHNQWILPRSTERINVSKIQTPSNGMRR
;
A
#
# COMPACT_ATOMS: atom_id res chain seq x y z
N MET A 1 49.27 -26.18 -39.67
CA MET A 1 47.97 -25.90 -39.02
C MET A 1 47.85 -26.67 -37.71
N PRO A 2 47.95 -26.05 -36.53
CA PRO A 2 47.67 -26.75 -35.28
C PRO A 2 46.16 -26.71 -34.97
N ARG A 3 45.59 -27.88 -34.68
CA ARG A 3 44.18 -28.11 -34.35
C ARG A 3 43.81 -27.40 -33.04
N LYS A 4 42.86 -26.47 -33.10
CA LYS A 4 42.08 -25.94 -31.96
C LYS A 4 41.31 -27.09 -31.28
N ARG A 5 41.88 -27.74 -30.25
CA ARG A 5 41.20 -28.74 -29.39
C ARG A 5 41.29 -28.45 -27.88
N ALA A 6 41.49 -27.19 -27.49
CA ALA A 6 41.78 -26.81 -26.10
C ALA A 6 40.61 -26.26 -25.21
N PRO A 7 39.49 -25.70 -25.70
CA PRO A 7 38.50 -25.08 -24.80
C PRO A 7 37.51 -26.08 -24.16
N GLN A 8 37.11 -27.14 -24.87
CA GLN A 8 36.11 -28.10 -24.38
C GLN A 8 36.59 -29.01 -23.24
N LYS A 9 37.89 -29.31 -23.17
CA LYS A 9 38.45 -30.18 -22.12
C LYS A 9 38.42 -29.46 -20.76
N ARG A 10 38.93 -28.22 -20.73
CA ARG A 10 38.95 -27.38 -19.51
C ARG A 10 37.56 -27.10 -18.94
N ALA A 11 36.56 -26.85 -19.78
CA ALA A 11 35.19 -26.59 -19.30
C ALA A 11 34.56 -27.82 -18.64
N ARG A 12 34.82 -29.02 -19.18
CA ARG A 12 34.35 -30.29 -18.59
C ARG A 12 34.98 -30.56 -17.23
N ASP A 13 36.25 -30.18 -17.07
CA ASP A 13 36.98 -30.33 -15.82
C ASP A 13 36.35 -29.46 -14.70
N TYR A 14 36.05 -28.18 -14.98
CA TYR A 14 35.37 -27.30 -14.00
C TYR A 14 33.95 -27.75 -13.61
N VAL A 15 33.17 -28.26 -14.57
CA VAL A 15 31.82 -28.78 -14.29
C VAL A 15 31.90 -30.00 -13.38
N ALA A 16 32.85 -30.89 -13.62
CA ALA A 16 33.08 -32.06 -12.78
C ALA A 16 33.55 -31.67 -11.37
N GLU A 17 34.47 -30.72 -11.24
CA GLU A 17 34.94 -30.19 -9.96
C GLU A 17 33.82 -29.53 -9.16
N PHE A 18 32.98 -28.70 -9.81
CA PHE A 18 31.86 -28.05 -9.14
C PHE A 18 30.80 -29.06 -8.69
N LYS A 19 30.50 -30.06 -9.52
CA LYS A 19 29.63 -31.17 -9.13
C LYS A 19 30.19 -31.95 -7.93
N ALA A 20 31.49 -32.23 -7.93
CA ALA A 20 32.16 -32.88 -6.80
C ALA A 20 32.09 -32.03 -5.53
N LEU A 21 32.28 -30.71 -5.62
CA LEU A 21 32.13 -29.79 -4.49
C LEU A 21 30.72 -29.87 -3.88
N LEU A 22 29.68 -29.79 -4.72
CA LEU A 22 28.28 -29.88 -4.26
C LEU A 22 27.93 -31.22 -3.61
N SER A 23 28.62 -32.29 -3.99
CA SER A 23 28.50 -33.65 -3.44
C SER A 23 29.33 -33.89 -2.18
N THR A 24 30.14 -32.92 -1.75
CA THR A 24 31.02 -33.10 -0.57
C THR A 24 30.19 -33.33 0.69
N PRO A 25 30.49 -34.34 1.50
CA PRO A 25 29.77 -34.58 2.75
C PRO A 25 30.12 -33.53 3.80
N VAL A 26 29.09 -32.98 4.45
CA VAL A 26 29.18 -32.01 5.55
C VAL A 26 28.15 -32.32 6.64
N ASP A 27 28.39 -31.89 7.88
CA ASP A 27 27.42 -32.06 8.96
C ASP A 27 26.14 -31.23 8.70
N GLY A 28 24.96 -31.85 8.89
CA GLY A 28 23.67 -31.23 8.64
C GLY A 28 23.16 -30.26 9.72
N ALA A 29 23.89 -30.05 10.82
CA ALA A 29 23.43 -29.26 11.96
C ALA A 29 23.07 -27.81 11.60
N SER A 30 23.87 -27.13 10.76
CA SER A 30 23.59 -25.77 10.31
C SER A 30 22.31 -25.67 9.47
N LEU A 31 22.03 -26.68 8.63
CA LEU A 31 20.80 -26.76 7.84
C LEU A 31 19.59 -27.03 8.74
N ALA A 32 19.75 -27.87 9.76
CA ALA A 32 18.72 -28.10 10.77
C ALA A 32 18.41 -26.83 11.59
N ALA A 33 19.43 -26.07 11.99
CA ALA A 33 19.25 -24.78 12.66
C ALA A 33 18.51 -23.77 11.76
N PHE A 34 18.89 -23.68 10.48
CA PHE A 34 18.18 -22.87 9.50
C PHE A 34 16.69 -23.28 9.39
N ARG A 35 16.40 -24.58 9.27
CA ARG A 35 15.03 -25.12 9.22
C ARG A 35 14.21 -24.71 10.45
N ILE A 36 14.78 -24.85 11.65
CA ILE A 36 14.12 -24.48 12.91
C ILE A 36 13.79 -22.98 12.91
N CYS A 37 14.79 -22.13 12.68
CA CYS A 37 14.61 -20.68 12.66
C CYS A 37 13.60 -20.25 11.59
N PHE A 38 13.72 -20.77 10.37
CA PHE A 38 12.82 -20.45 9.27
C PHE A 38 11.37 -20.86 9.59
N GLY A 39 11.14 -22.08 10.08
CA GLY A 39 9.79 -22.53 10.43
C GLY A 39 9.16 -21.70 11.56
N LEU A 40 9.92 -21.32 12.59
CA LEU A 40 9.44 -20.44 13.66
C LEU A 40 9.11 -19.02 13.16
N VAL A 41 9.98 -18.46 12.33
CA VAL A 41 9.77 -17.15 11.70
C VAL A 41 8.54 -17.16 10.81
N MET A 42 8.33 -18.22 10.02
CA MET A 42 7.14 -18.39 9.17
C MET A 42 5.86 -18.54 10.01
N ALA A 43 5.91 -19.33 11.10
CA ALA A 43 4.78 -19.50 12.00
C ALA A 43 4.35 -18.17 12.62
N TRP A 44 5.30 -17.36 13.09
CA TRP A 44 5.02 -16.01 13.59
C TRP A 44 4.50 -15.07 12.50
N HIS A 45 5.15 -15.06 11.33
CA HIS A 45 4.80 -14.20 10.20
C HIS A 45 3.36 -14.42 9.70
N ILE A 46 2.94 -15.68 9.60
CA ILE A 46 1.59 -16.05 9.17
C ILE A 46 0.61 -15.91 10.34
N GLY A 47 0.99 -16.37 11.52
CA GLY A 47 0.13 -16.39 12.72
C GLY A 47 -0.36 -15.01 13.14
N LYS A 48 0.44 -13.96 12.94
CA LYS A 48 0.01 -12.58 13.24
C LYS A 48 -1.25 -12.14 12.47
N PHE A 49 -1.55 -12.74 11.31
CA PHE A 49 -2.77 -12.40 10.56
C PHE A 49 -4.05 -12.92 11.25
N LEU A 50 -3.92 -13.95 12.10
CA LEU A 50 -5.03 -14.53 12.86
C LEU A 50 -5.28 -13.83 14.19
N ILE A 51 -4.36 -12.97 14.63
CA ILE A 51 -4.43 -12.28 15.92
C ILE A 51 -5.05 -10.89 15.70
N PRO A 52 -6.19 -10.57 16.33
CA PRO A 52 -6.80 -9.24 16.24
C PRO A 52 -5.87 -8.16 16.79
N THR A 53 -5.75 -7.05 16.07
CA THR A 53 -5.16 -5.80 16.55
C THR A 53 -6.30 -4.77 16.59
N ASP A 54 -6.53 -4.14 17.74
CA ASP A 54 -7.64 -3.19 17.94
C ASP A 54 -9.03 -3.73 17.53
N GLY A 55 -9.26 -5.03 17.78
CA GLY A 55 -10.53 -5.71 17.51
C GLY A 55 -10.70 -6.22 16.08
N VAL A 56 -9.76 -5.96 15.16
CA VAL A 56 -9.84 -6.43 13.75
C VAL A 56 -8.63 -7.31 13.42
N ARG A 57 -8.84 -8.46 12.77
CA ARG A 57 -7.72 -9.30 12.32
C ARG A 57 -7.09 -8.68 11.07
N PRO A 58 -5.74 -8.67 10.95
CA PRO A 58 -5.10 -8.29 9.69
C PRO A 58 -5.59 -9.16 8.52
N LEU A 59 -5.92 -10.44 8.75
CA LEU A 59 -6.57 -11.28 7.76
C LEU A 59 -7.81 -10.63 7.15
N ASP A 60 -8.67 -10.04 7.99
CA ASP A 60 -9.93 -9.44 7.57
C ASP A 60 -9.69 -8.21 6.71
N LEU A 61 -8.74 -7.37 7.12
CA LEU A 61 -8.38 -6.14 6.41
C LEU A 61 -7.79 -6.39 5.02
N TYR A 62 -6.92 -7.39 4.90
CA TYR A 62 -6.15 -7.62 3.68
C TYR A 62 -6.77 -8.64 2.72
N TYR A 63 -7.57 -9.60 3.21
CA TYR A 63 -8.02 -10.74 2.40
C TYR A 63 -9.51 -11.10 2.49
N VAL A 64 -10.24 -10.71 3.54
CA VAL A 64 -11.67 -11.06 3.69
C VAL A 64 -12.58 -9.93 3.22
N ASN A 65 -12.37 -8.73 3.75
CA ASN A 65 -13.26 -7.58 3.54
C ASN A 65 -13.06 -6.83 2.23
N PRO A 66 -11.87 -6.81 1.58
CA PRO A 66 -11.70 -6.12 0.30
C PRO A 66 -12.65 -6.67 -0.77
N PRO A 67 -13.49 -5.82 -1.42
CA PRO A 67 -14.35 -6.25 -2.51
C PRO A 67 -13.58 -6.71 -3.76
N TRP A 68 -12.36 -6.19 -3.94
CA TRP A 68 -11.50 -6.47 -5.07
C TRP A 68 -10.12 -6.93 -4.61
N HIS A 69 -9.52 -7.87 -5.35
CA HIS A 69 -8.15 -8.35 -5.15
C HIS A 69 -7.35 -8.24 -6.44
N PHE A 70 -6.15 -7.66 -6.33
CA PHE A 70 -5.20 -7.59 -7.43
C PHE A 70 -4.41 -8.88 -7.54
N THR A 71 -4.13 -9.32 -8.76
CA THR A 71 -3.52 -10.64 -9.01
C THR A 71 -2.25 -10.54 -9.85
N TYR A 72 -1.37 -11.53 -9.67
CA TYR A 72 -0.13 -11.64 -10.43
C TYR A 72 -0.39 -12.15 -11.85
N LEU A 73 0.54 -11.84 -12.77
CA LEU A 73 0.45 -12.31 -14.15
C LEU A 73 0.45 -13.83 -14.24
N GLY A 74 -0.55 -14.40 -14.91
CA GLY A 74 -0.71 -15.85 -15.04
C GLY A 74 -1.35 -16.53 -13.83
N PHE A 75 -1.72 -15.75 -12.80
CA PHE A 75 -2.39 -16.21 -11.59
C PHE A 75 -3.70 -15.45 -11.35
N GLU A 76 -4.32 -14.94 -12.41
CA GLU A 76 -5.58 -14.17 -12.33
C GLU A 76 -6.77 -15.00 -11.79
N TRP A 77 -6.65 -16.33 -11.85
CA TRP A 77 -7.62 -17.29 -11.34
C TRP A 77 -7.53 -17.53 -9.82
N VAL A 78 -6.46 -17.07 -9.16
CA VAL A 78 -6.27 -17.25 -7.72
C VAL A 78 -7.12 -16.22 -6.97
N ARG A 79 -8.06 -16.69 -6.17
CA ARG A 79 -9.00 -15.88 -5.37
C ARG A 79 -9.07 -16.40 -3.93
N PRO A 80 -9.33 -15.54 -2.93
CA PRO A 80 -9.45 -15.98 -1.55
C PRO A 80 -10.62 -16.95 -1.39
N TRP A 81 -10.46 -17.90 -0.47
CA TRP A 81 -11.57 -18.75 -0.05
C TRP A 81 -12.60 -17.91 0.71
N ALA A 82 -13.87 -18.31 0.67
CA ALA A 82 -14.86 -17.75 1.58
C ALA A 82 -14.51 -18.11 3.03
N GLU A 83 -14.84 -17.22 3.98
CA GLU A 83 -14.76 -17.54 5.41
C GLU A 83 -15.74 -18.71 5.74
N PRO A 84 -15.36 -19.64 6.64
CA PRO A 84 -14.16 -19.65 7.50
C PRO A 84 -12.94 -20.37 6.88
N TRP A 85 -13.03 -20.82 5.62
CA TRP A 85 -12.00 -21.66 5.00
C TRP A 85 -10.67 -20.94 4.79
N LEU A 86 -10.72 -19.62 4.58
CA LEU A 86 -9.51 -18.80 4.50
C LEU A 86 -8.78 -18.75 5.85
N SER A 87 -9.49 -18.48 6.95
CA SER A 87 -8.95 -18.59 8.31
C SER A 87 -8.35 -19.98 8.60
N ILE A 88 -9.03 -21.06 8.20
CA ILE A 88 -8.53 -22.44 8.34
C ILE A 88 -7.24 -22.64 7.54
N HIS A 89 -7.16 -22.13 6.30
CA HIS A 89 -5.96 -22.22 5.47
C HIS A 89 -4.75 -21.55 6.13
N PHE A 90 -4.94 -20.36 6.71
CA PHE A 90 -3.90 -19.68 7.48
C PHE A 90 -3.47 -20.52 8.71
N GLY A 91 -4.42 -21.13 9.41
CA GLY A 91 -4.13 -22.06 10.52
C GLY A 91 -3.30 -23.26 10.08
N VAL A 92 -3.65 -23.91 8.96
CA VAL A 92 -2.88 -25.01 8.36
C VAL A 92 -1.46 -24.57 8.01
N ALA A 93 -1.31 -23.37 7.44
CA ALA A 93 -0.01 -22.81 7.11
C ALA A 93 0.87 -22.61 8.36
N VAL A 94 0.31 -22.08 9.45
CA VAL A 94 1.01 -21.93 10.74
C VAL A 94 1.43 -23.28 11.31
N ILE A 95 0.52 -24.25 11.35
CA ILE A 95 0.81 -25.60 11.85
C ILE A 95 1.92 -26.25 11.01
N SER A 96 1.84 -26.15 9.69
CA SER A 96 2.87 -26.68 8.79
C SER A 96 4.24 -26.03 9.03
N ALA A 97 4.29 -24.72 9.31
CA ALA A 97 5.53 -24.02 9.64
C ALA A 97 6.14 -24.52 10.96
N LEU A 98 5.32 -24.76 11.99
CA LEU A 98 5.76 -25.35 13.26
C LEU A 98 6.24 -26.79 13.09
N LEU A 99 5.56 -27.60 12.27
CA LEU A 99 5.98 -28.97 11.94
C LEU A 99 7.30 -28.98 11.16
N VAL A 100 7.50 -28.04 10.23
CA VAL A 100 8.80 -27.81 9.58
C VAL A 100 9.86 -27.45 10.60
N ALA A 101 9.57 -26.56 11.56
CA ALA A 101 10.51 -26.18 12.63
C ALA A 101 10.84 -27.34 13.57
N ALA A 102 9.89 -28.23 13.87
CA ALA A 102 10.10 -29.43 14.65
C ALA A 102 10.81 -30.55 13.85
N GLY A 103 10.67 -30.53 12.52
CA GLY A 103 11.11 -31.61 11.66
C GLY A 103 10.26 -32.87 11.90
N LEU A 104 8.93 -32.67 11.99
CA LEU A 104 7.94 -33.72 12.14
C LEU A 104 7.12 -33.82 10.85
N PHE A 105 6.99 -35.02 10.28
CA PHE A 105 6.44 -35.26 8.95
C PHE A 105 7.08 -34.35 7.89
N TYR A 106 8.40 -34.16 7.98
CA TYR A 106 9.08 -33.00 7.39
C TYR A 106 8.77 -32.77 5.90
N ARG A 107 8.76 -33.81 5.06
CA ARG A 107 8.48 -33.67 3.62
C ARG A 107 7.06 -33.20 3.34
N ALA A 108 6.08 -33.77 4.06
CA ALA A 108 4.69 -33.36 3.96
C ALA A 108 4.51 -31.93 4.50
N ALA A 109 5.05 -31.64 5.68
CA ALA A 109 4.99 -30.32 6.29
C ALA A 109 5.63 -29.23 5.42
N ALA A 110 6.80 -29.48 4.83
CA ALA A 110 7.47 -28.53 3.94
C ALA A 110 6.67 -28.29 2.64
N THR A 111 6.09 -29.35 2.07
CA THR A 111 5.24 -29.25 0.88
C THR A 111 3.98 -28.44 1.19
N THR A 112 3.29 -28.75 2.29
CA THR A 112 2.11 -28.01 2.74
C THR A 112 2.47 -26.55 3.00
N LEU A 113 3.57 -26.26 3.69
CA LEU A 113 4.02 -24.89 3.93
C LEU A 113 4.25 -24.10 2.64
N PHE A 114 4.95 -24.70 1.67
CA PHE A 114 5.23 -24.05 0.38
C PHE A 114 3.94 -23.77 -0.40
N LEU A 115 3.05 -24.76 -0.52
CA LEU A 115 1.79 -24.58 -1.24
C LEU A 115 0.86 -23.59 -0.54
N SER A 116 0.74 -23.70 0.78
CA SER A 116 -0.13 -22.83 1.57
C SER A 116 0.36 -21.39 1.58
N TYR A 117 1.66 -21.16 1.81
CA TYR A 117 2.22 -19.80 1.78
C TYR A 117 2.32 -19.25 0.36
N GLY A 118 2.62 -20.09 -0.63
CA GLY A 118 2.61 -19.70 -2.04
C GLY A 118 1.22 -19.24 -2.49
N TYR A 119 0.16 -19.93 -2.06
CA TYR A 119 -1.21 -19.47 -2.25
C TYR A 119 -1.46 -18.10 -1.59
N ILE A 120 -1.12 -17.95 -0.30
CA ILE A 120 -1.28 -16.67 0.43
C ILE A 120 -0.54 -15.53 -0.30
N PHE A 121 0.68 -15.78 -0.77
CA PHE A 121 1.47 -14.80 -1.53
C PHE A 121 0.78 -14.37 -2.83
N LEU A 122 0.11 -15.30 -3.52
CA LEU A 122 -0.54 -15.05 -4.81
C LEU A 122 -1.93 -14.37 -4.70
N LEU A 123 -2.53 -14.33 -3.51
CA LEU A 123 -3.87 -13.77 -3.30
C LEU A 123 -3.98 -12.27 -3.56
N GLU A 124 -2.93 -11.51 -3.23
CA GLU A 124 -2.98 -10.04 -3.26
C GLU A 124 -1.66 -9.45 -3.74
N ALA A 125 -1.65 -8.95 -4.97
CA ALA A 125 -0.47 -8.37 -5.62
C ALA A 125 -0.08 -7.00 -5.02
N THR A 126 -1.01 -6.27 -4.38
CA THR A 126 -0.64 -5.03 -3.66
C THR A 126 0.31 -5.32 -2.50
N ASN A 127 0.20 -6.50 -1.89
CA ASN A 127 1.05 -6.93 -0.79
C ASN A 127 2.45 -7.40 -1.22
N TYR A 128 2.78 -7.34 -2.52
CA TYR A 128 4.08 -7.79 -3.01
C TYR A 128 5.24 -7.11 -2.26
N ASN A 129 6.15 -7.94 -1.77
CA ASN A 129 7.42 -7.51 -1.21
C ASN A 129 8.51 -8.54 -1.53
N ASN A 130 9.74 -8.08 -1.79
CA ASN A 130 10.88 -8.95 -2.08
C ASN A 130 11.12 -10.00 -0.99
N HIS A 131 10.85 -9.68 0.29
CA HIS A 131 11.06 -10.67 1.36
C HIS A 131 9.96 -11.73 1.43
N TYR A 132 8.72 -11.46 1.03
CA TYR A 132 7.68 -12.48 0.88
C TYR A 132 7.99 -13.41 -0.28
N TYR A 133 8.53 -12.85 -1.37
CA TYR A 133 9.05 -13.66 -2.47
C TYR A 133 10.22 -14.55 -2.01
N LEU A 134 11.16 -14.02 -1.23
CA LEU A 134 12.26 -14.80 -0.65
C LEU A 134 11.74 -15.95 0.24
N MET A 135 10.71 -15.71 1.05
CA MET A 135 10.09 -16.76 1.86
C MET A 135 9.50 -17.89 1.01
N CYS A 136 8.85 -17.56 -0.11
CA CYS A 136 8.38 -18.57 -1.06
C CYS A 136 9.53 -19.39 -1.63
N LEU A 137 10.65 -18.75 -2.02
CA LEU A 137 11.82 -19.45 -2.53
C LEU A 137 12.50 -20.34 -1.48
N LEU A 138 12.63 -19.86 -0.24
CA LEU A 138 13.23 -20.64 0.84
C LEU A 138 12.35 -21.84 1.22
N ALA A 139 11.03 -21.66 1.27
CA ALA A 139 10.08 -22.75 1.44
C ALA A 139 10.19 -23.78 0.30
N PHE A 140 10.24 -23.32 -0.96
CA PHE A 140 10.45 -24.16 -2.14
C PHE A 140 11.75 -24.97 -2.04
N LEU A 141 12.86 -24.33 -1.70
CA LEU A 141 14.15 -24.98 -1.57
C LEU A 141 14.14 -26.09 -0.50
N LEU A 142 13.44 -25.87 0.62
CA LEU A 142 13.32 -26.87 1.69
C LEU A 142 12.59 -28.15 1.24
N LEU A 143 11.72 -28.12 0.21
CA LEU A 143 11.06 -29.35 -0.27
C LEU A 143 12.06 -30.43 -0.64
N CYS A 144 13.19 -30.04 -1.24
CA CYS A 144 14.20 -30.97 -1.74
C CYS A 144 15.33 -31.21 -0.73
N MET A 145 15.53 -30.34 0.24
CA MET A 145 16.67 -30.42 1.17
C MET A 145 16.49 -31.52 2.23
N PRO A 146 17.56 -32.25 2.61
CA PRO A 146 17.51 -33.22 3.71
C PRO A 146 17.65 -32.53 5.08
N ALA A 147 16.81 -31.52 5.38
CA ALA A 147 16.96 -30.70 6.58
C ALA A 147 16.46 -31.36 7.88
N ALA A 148 15.86 -32.55 7.78
CA ALA A 148 15.41 -33.36 8.91
C ALA A 148 16.47 -34.38 9.38
N THR A 149 17.68 -34.42 8.80
CA THR A 149 18.75 -35.36 9.20
C THR A 149 19.27 -35.15 10.62
N ARG A 150 19.15 -33.93 11.15
CA ARG A 150 19.55 -33.54 12.50
C ARG A 150 18.45 -32.70 13.16
N PHE A 151 18.40 -32.77 14.49
CA PHE A 151 17.48 -32.00 15.35
C PHE A 151 16.01 -32.07 14.92
N SER A 152 15.56 -33.26 14.52
CA SER A 152 14.22 -33.53 14.01
C SER A 152 13.50 -34.53 14.91
N ILE A 153 12.21 -34.29 15.15
CA ILE A 153 11.36 -35.22 15.88
C ILE A 153 11.17 -36.53 15.10
N ASP A 154 11.07 -36.49 13.76
CA ASP A 154 10.98 -37.71 12.92
C ASP A 154 12.09 -38.71 13.27
N ASN A 155 13.34 -38.23 13.40
CA ASN A 155 14.47 -39.07 13.78
C ASN A 155 14.39 -39.54 15.25
N LEU A 156 13.87 -38.71 16.16
CA LEU A 156 13.71 -39.05 17.57
C LEU A 156 12.71 -40.19 17.78
N ILE A 157 11.60 -40.16 17.04
CA ILE A 157 10.51 -41.16 17.15
C ILE A 157 10.69 -42.34 16.18
N GLY A 158 11.76 -42.36 15.40
CA GLY A 158 12.05 -43.41 14.41
C GLY A 158 11.13 -43.38 13.18
N PHE A 159 10.39 -42.29 12.95
CA PHE A 159 9.47 -42.18 11.82
C PHE A 159 10.24 -41.95 10.51
N HIS A 160 10.33 -43.01 9.70
CA HIS A 160 10.92 -42.98 8.36
C HIS A 160 9.86 -43.45 7.36
N PRO A 161 9.21 -42.53 6.61
CA PRO A 161 8.22 -42.94 5.62
C PRO A 161 8.84 -43.89 4.59
N ARG A 162 8.14 -45.02 4.35
CA ARG A 162 8.58 -46.10 3.45
C ARG A 162 8.84 -45.55 2.05
N GLY A 163 10.08 -45.68 1.58
CA GLY A 163 10.55 -45.21 0.27
C GLY A 163 11.92 -44.55 0.29
N ASN A 164 12.35 -44.06 1.46
CA ASN A 164 13.68 -43.48 1.67
C ASN A 164 14.62 -44.51 2.32
N GLN A 165 14.80 -45.68 1.69
CA GLN A 165 15.89 -46.60 2.04
C GLN A 165 17.20 -46.07 1.46
N ALA A 166 17.70 -44.96 2.02
CA ALA A 166 19.13 -44.74 1.98
C ALA A 166 19.77 -45.71 2.98
N PRO A 167 20.91 -46.33 2.67
CA PRO A 167 21.52 -47.33 3.53
C PRO A 167 21.70 -46.75 4.93
N ALA A 168 21.29 -47.53 5.92
CA ALA A 168 21.23 -47.17 7.34
C ALA A 168 22.56 -46.66 7.93
N SER A 169 23.68 -46.79 7.20
CA SER A 169 25.00 -46.29 7.59
C SER A 169 25.30 -44.83 7.21
N GLU A 170 24.66 -44.24 6.19
CA GLU A 170 25.01 -42.89 5.69
C GLU A 170 24.25 -41.76 6.40
N TRP A 171 23.04 -42.04 6.89
CA TRP A 171 22.21 -41.08 7.64
C TRP A 171 22.38 -41.21 9.16
N ALA A 172 22.98 -42.31 9.63
CA ALA A 172 23.22 -42.61 11.04
C ALA A 172 24.10 -41.57 11.75
N GLU A 173 24.92 -40.83 11.00
CA GLU A 173 25.79 -39.77 11.55
C GLU A 173 25.32 -38.36 11.20
N GLY A 174 24.17 -38.17 10.53
CA GLY A 174 23.62 -36.85 10.18
C GLY A 174 24.47 -35.98 9.25
N MET A 175 25.24 -36.63 8.37
CA MET A 175 25.93 -36.00 7.24
C MET A 175 24.97 -35.76 6.07
N ILE A 176 25.21 -34.69 5.30
CA ILE A 176 24.46 -34.32 4.10
C ILE A 176 25.42 -33.89 2.99
N PRO A 177 25.02 -33.95 1.70
CA PRO A 177 25.78 -33.28 0.65
C PRO A 177 25.82 -31.76 0.86
N PHE A 178 26.83 -31.07 0.34
CA PHE A 178 27.03 -29.63 0.54
C PHE A 178 26.05 -28.73 -0.23
N TRP A 179 25.41 -29.23 -1.30
CA TRP A 179 24.53 -28.42 -2.16
C TRP A 179 23.41 -27.64 -1.44
N PRO A 180 22.75 -28.14 -0.36
CA PRO A 180 21.72 -27.37 0.36
C PRO A 180 22.30 -26.11 1.00
N VAL A 181 23.44 -26.26 1.68
CA VAL A 181 24.15 -25.17 2.33
C VAL A 181 24.64 -24.17 1.29
N PHE A 182 25.15 -24.66 0.16
CA PHE A 182 25.56 -23.82 -0.96
C PHE A 182 24.39 -23.00 -1.52
N LEU A 183 23.24 -23.63 -1.82
CA LEU A 183 22.08 -22.94 -2.38
C LEU A 183 21.51 -21.88 -1.43
N LEU A 184 21.41 -22.17 -0.13
CA LEU A 184 20.93 -21.19 0.85
C LEU A 184 21.88 -19.99 0.96
N ARG A 185 23.20 -20.24 0.99
CA ARG A 185 24.20 -19.16 0.95
C ARG A 185 24.06 -18.34 -0.32
N PHE A 186 24.00 -18.99 -1.47
CA PHE A 186 23.83 -18.31 -2.75
C PHE A 186 22.56 -17.46 -2.80
N GLN A 187 21.41 -18.00 -2.35
CA GLN A 187 20.15 -17.26 -2.38
C GLN A 187 20.21 -16.02 -1.49
N ILE A 188 20.74 -16.14 -0.26
CA ILE A 188 20.90 -15.00 0.64
C ILE A 188 21.90 -13.99 0.06
N PHE A 189 23.01 -14.46 -0.51
CA PHE A 189 24.01 -13.61 -1.17
C PHE A 189 23.37 -12.77 -2.27
N ILE A 190 22.58 -13.40 -3.15
CA ILE A 190 22.02 -12.74 -4.33
C ILE A 190 21.07 -11.60 -3.96
N VAL A 191 20.32 -11.76 -2.86
CA VAL A 191 19.39 -10.75 -2.36
C VAL A 191 20.13 -9.46 -1.97
N TYR A 192 21.23 -9.57 -1.22
CA TYR A 192 22.05 -8.40 -0.87
C TYR A 192 22.80 -7.86 -2.09
N PHE A 193 23.42 -8.72 -2.89
CA PHE A 193 24.20 -8.29 -4.03
C PHE A 193 23.38 -7.49 -5.04
N PHE A 194 22.20 -7.99 -5.44
CA PHE A 194 21.30 -7.23 -6.32
C PHE A 194 20.63 -6.06 -5.60
N GLY A 195 20.36 -6.17 -4.30
CA GLY A 195 19.89 -5.04 -3.48
C GLY A 195 20.87 -3.86 -3.50
N GLY A 196 22.18 -4.14 -3.47
CA GLY A 196 23.25 -3.15 -3.58
C GLY A 196 23.47 -2.67 -5.02
N LEU A 197 23.46 -3.58 -6.00
CA LEU A 197 23.58 -3.21 -7.41
C LEU A 197 22.46 -2.25 -7.84
N ALA A 198 21.23 -2.49 -7.39
CA ALA A 198 20.11 -1.64 -7.73
C ALA A 198 20.18 -0.25 -7.08
N LYS A 199 20.95 -0.09 -5.99
CA LYS A 199 21.26 1.20 -5.33
C LYS A 199 22.29 2.04 -6.07
N LEU A 200 22.95 1.50 -7.12
CA LEU A 200 23.82 2.26 -8.01
C LEU A 200 23.00 3.07 -9.03
N ASN A 201 22.22 4.02 -8.52
CA ASN A 201 21.44 4.96 -9.31
C ASN A 201 21.52 6.37 -8.70
N THR A 202 21.21 7.39 -9.50
CA THR A 202 21.38 8.80 -9.10
C THR A 202 20.60 9.14 -7.83
N ASP A 203 19.29 8.84 -7.80
CA ASP A 203 18.41 9.19 -6.67
C ASP A 203 18.91 8.58 -5.35
N TRP A 204 19.36 7.31 -5.36
CA TRP A 204 19.89 6.69 -4.15
C TRP A 204 21.21 7.32 -3.71
N LEU A 205 22.14 7.56 -4.65
CA LEU A 205 23.45 8.15 -4.34
C LEU A 205 23.36 9.58 -3.82
N THR A 206 22.30 10.31 -4.18
CA THR A 206 21.97 11.64 -3.63
C THR A 206 21.14 11.57 -2.34
N GLY A 207 20.73 10.38 -1.91
CA GLY A 207 19.98 10.16 -0.67
C GLY A 207 18.50 10.55 -0.73
N GLU A 208 17.95 10.82 -1.92
CA GLU A 208 16.57 11.32 -2.08
C GLU A 208 15.50 10.39 -1.49
N PRO A 209 15.52 9.06 -1.72
CA PRO A 209 14.52 8.16 -1.13
C PRO A 209 14.54 8.12 0.40
N LEU A 210 15.63 8.60 1.02
CA LEU A 210 15.87 8.51 2.45
C LEU A 210 15.58 9.82 3.20
N PHE A 211 15.06 10.85 2.53
CA PHE A 211 14.87 12.18 3.13
C PHE A 211 14.09 12.15 4.45
N ALA A 212 12.89 11.55 4.45
CA ALA A 212 12.05 11.49 5.66
C ALA A 212 12.75 10.78 6.83
N ILE A 213 13.46 9.69 6.54
CA ILE A 213 14.15 8.87 7.54
C ILE A 213 15.41 9.58 8.05
N GLY A 214 16.16 10.21 7.15
CA GLY A 214 17.31 11.04 7.48
C GLY A 214 16.92 12.24 8.34
N ASP A 215 15.75 12.84 8.08
CA ASP A 215 15.25 13.97 8.87
C ASP A 215 14.85 13.53 10.29
N GLN A 216 14.11 12.42 10.40
CA GLN A 216 13.78 11.83 11.70
C GLN A 216 15.03 11.48 12.52
N LEU A 217 16.06 10.92 11.87
CA LEU A 217 17.31 10.60 12.52
C LEU A 217 18.06 11.86 12.99
N ARG A 218 18.11 12.90 12.14
CA ARG A 218 18.70 14.20 12.50
C ARG A 218 17.99 14.81 13.70
N LEU A 219 16.66 14.92 13.65
CA LEU A 219 15.85 15.49 14.74
C LEU A 219 15.99 14.69 16.04
N THR A 220 16.16 13.38 15.95
CA THR A 220 16.40 12.54 17.14
C THR A 220 17.80 12.75 17.70
N ALA A 221 18.83 12.79 16.84
CA ALA A 221 20.20 13.05 17.25
C ALA A 221 20.38 14.46 17.86
N ASP A 222 19.73 15.47 17.26
CA ASP A 222 19.70 16.84 17.75
C ASP A 222 19.10 16.94 19.15
N ARG A 223 17.95 16.29 19.38
CA ARG A 223 17.33 16.23 20.71
C ARG A 223 18.17 15.52 21.77
N LEU A 224 18.97 14.53 21.37
CA LEU A 224 19.76 13.72 22.31
C LEU A 224 21.10 14.35 22.68
N VAL A 225 21.79 14.94 21.72
CA VAL A 225 23.20 15.35 21.87
C VAL A 225 23.42 16.84 21.58
N GLY A 226 22.44 17.52 20.97
CA GLY A 226 22.59 18.89 20.46
C GLY A 226 23.50 18.93 19.24
N LEU A 227 22.93 19.01 18.04
CA LEU A 227 23.72 19.06 16.81
C LEU A 227 24.06 20.51 16.44
N PRO A 228 25.26 20.77 15.89
CA PRO A 228 25.56 22.09 15.33
C PRO A 228 24.70 22.40 14.09
N ASP A 229 24.41 23.68 13.86
CA ASP A 229 23.52 24.16 12.77
C ASP A 229 23.94 23.74 11.34
N ASN A 230 25.24 23.45 11.14
CA ASN A 230 25.74 22.99 9.85
C ASN A 230 25.39 21.53 9.55
N VAL A 231 24.94 20.74 10.53
CA VAL A 231 24.52 19.34 10.36
C VAL A 231 23.07 19.28 9.88
N GLN A 232 22.92 19.39 8.57
CA GLN A 232 21.64 19.30 7.88
C GLN A 232 21.17 17.86 7.62
N THR A 233 19.89 17.70 7.28
CA THR A 233 19.22 16.42 6.98
C THR A 233 19.93 15.63 5.87
N ILE A 234 20.48 16.31 4.87
CA ILE A 234 21.19 15.68 3.75
C ILE A 234 22.39 14.83 4.21
N HIS A 235 23.10 15.22 5.29
CA HIS A 235 24.25 14.46 5.78
C HIS A 235 23.83 13.08 6.29
N PHE A 236 22.70 13.00 7.00
CA PHE A 236 22.12 11.74 7.47
C PHE A 236 21.60 10.91 6.30
N CYS A 237 20.97 11.55 5.30
CA CYS A 237 20.51 10.87 4.09
C CYS A 237 21.67 10.20 3.33
N LEU A 238 22.78 10.93 3.14
CA LEU A 238 23.98 10.42 2.48
C LEU A 238 24.66 9.33 3.30
N LEU A 239 24.75 9.48 4.63
CA LEU A 239 25.28 8.45 5.51
C LEU A 239 24.51 7.13 5.36
N LEU A 240 23.17 7.19 5.40
CA LEU A 240 22.30 6.02 5.24
C LEU A 240 22.40 5.44 3.83
N ALA A 241 22.42 6.29 2.79
CA ALA A 241 22.50 5.86 1.39
C ALA A 241 23.81 5.11 1.10
N TRP A 242 24.95 5.73 1.41
CA TRP A 242 26.27 5.16 1.16
C TRP A 242 26.57 3.99 2.11
N GLY A 243 26.17 4.10 3.38
CA GLY A 243 26.27 3.01 4.35
C GLY A 243 25.50 1.77 3.90
N GLY A 244 24.24 1.93 3.50
CA GLY A 244 23.41 0.84 2.99
C GLY A 244 23.94 0.23 1.68
N LEU A 245 24.40 1.07 0.74
CA LEU A 245 25.00 0.62 -0.52
C LEU A 245 26.26 -0.23 -0.29
N ILE A 246 27.21 0.29 0.51
CA ILE A 246 28.47 -0.39 0.80
C ILE A 246 28.20 -1.69 1.55
N PHE A 247 27.29 -1.66 2.52
CA PHE A 247 26.88 -2.85 3.26
C PHE A 247 26.34 -3.94 2.31
N ASP A 248 25.36 -3.61 1.47
CA ASP A 248 24.71 -4.58 0.58
C ASP A 248 25.70 -5.20 -0.43
N LEU A 249 26.60 -4.39 -1.00
CA LEU A 249 27.60 -4.87 -1.95
C LEU A 249 28.72 -5.71 -1.28
N ALA A 250 29.08 -5.40 -0.03
CA ALA A 250 30.19 -6.05 0.66
C ALA A 250 29.78 -7.29 1.48
N ILE A 251 28.60 -7.26 2.11
CA ILE A 251 28.28 -8.19 3.20
C ILE A 251 28.31 -9.66 2.77
N GLY A 252 27.81 -9.96 1.57
CA GLY A 252 27.83 -11.31 1.01
C GLY A 252 29.26 -11.86 0.88
N PHE A 253 30.21 -11.06 0.40
CA PHE A 253 31.61 -11.46 0.28
C PHE A 253 32.28 -11.60 1.64
N LEU A 254 31.99 -10.68 2.57
CA LEU A 254 32.53 -10.71 3.94
C LEU A 254 32.05 -11.94 4.72
N LEU A 255 30.82 -12.41 4.50
CA LEU A 255 30.27 -13.64 5.09
C LEU A 255 30.89 -14.92 4.50
N LEU A 256 31.16 -14.92 3.19
CA LEU A 256 31.83 -16.03 2.50
C LEU A 256 33.28 -16.19 2.96
N TRP A 257 34.00 -15.10 3.17
CA TRP A 257 35.40 -15.15 3.60
C TRP A 257 35.53 -15.45 5.10
N LYS A 258 36.13 -16.61 5.41
CA LYS A 258 36.27 -17.11 6.79
C LYS A 258 36.94 -16.14 7.77
N ARG A 259 37.87 -15.29 7.30
CA ARG A 259 38.62 -14.34 8.16
C ARG A 259 37.77 -13.14 8.59
N THR A 260 36.85 -12.70 7.76
CA THR A 260 35.99 -11.53 7.99
C THR A 260 34.64 -11.88 8.59
N ARG A 261 34.30 -13.17 8.70
CA ARG A 261 32.95 -13.63 9.04
C ARG A 261 32.39 -13.10 10.36
N TRP A 262 33.21 -13.03 11.42
CA TRP A 262 32.74 -12.52 12.71
C TRP A 262 32.39 -11.02 12.63
N LEU A 263 33.24 -10.23 11.97
CA LEU A 263 32.93 -8.84 11.67
C LEU A 263 31.64 -8.74 10.84
N ALA A 264 31.52 -9.53 9.78
CA ALA A 264 30.36 -9.54 8.90
C ALA A 264 29.06 -9.81 9.67
N ILE A 265 29.05 -10.81 10.56
CA ILE A 265 27.84 -11.17 11.32
C ILE A 265 27.47 -10.09 12.33
N THR A 266 28.46 -9.46 12.98
CA THR A 266 28.21 -8.30 13.84
C THR A 266 27.62 -7.15 13.03
N LEU A 267 28.18 -6.85 11.84
CA LEU A 267 27.63 -5.83 10.94
C LEU A 267 26.20 -6.17 10.50
N THR A 268 25.93 -7.43 10.12
CA THR A 268 24.59 -7.91 9.76
C THR A 268 23.60 -7.73 10.91
N PHE A 269 24.00 -8.09 12.13
CA PHE A 269 23.16 -7.89 13.32
C PHE A 269 22.84 -6.42 13.52
N LEU A 270 23.85 -5.55 13.55
CA LEU A 270 23.69 -4.11 13.77
C LEU A 270 22.84 -3.46 12.67
N PHE A 271 23.06 -3.84 11.41
CA PHE A 271 22.29 -3.32 10.27
C PHE A 271 20.82 -3.70 10.36
N HIS A 272 20.50 -4.96 10.63
CA HIS A 272 19.10 -5.40 10.75
C HIS A 272 18.43 -4.89 12.01
N PHE A 273 19.16 -4.81 13.11
CA PHE A 273 18.66 -4.20 14.34
C PHE A 273 18.31 -2.73 14.12
N HIS A 274 19.20 -1.96 13.48
CA HIS A 274 18.94 -0.57 13.10
C HIS A 274 17.72 -0.46 12.17
N ASN A 275 17.65 -1.29 11.12
CA ASN A 275 16.56 -1.24 10.16
C ASN A 275 15.20 -1.62 10.75
N HIS A 276 15.16 -2.47 11.78
CA HIS A 276 13.91 -2.84 12.46
C HIS A 276 13.19 -1.63 13.08
N PHE A 277 13.94 -0.66 13.60
CA PHE A 277 13.37 0.56 14.19
C PHE A 277 13.14 1.66 13.16
N MET A 278 13.98 1.74 12.13
CA MET A 278 13.92 2.81 11.13
C MET A 278 12.90 2.55 10.04
N PHE A 279 12.64 1.29 9.71
CA PHE A 279 11.80 0.91 8.59
C PHE A 279 10.74 -0.11 9.01
N PRO A 280 9.47 0.04 8.59
CA PRO A 280 8.41 -0.93 8.85
C PRO A 280 8.51 -2.17 7.94
N ILE A 281 9.66 -2.88 7.92
CA ILE A 281 9.93 -4.04 7.04
C ILE A 281 9.49 -5.37 7.68
N GLY A 282 8.72 -5.30 8.77
CA GLY A 282 8.11 -6.45 9.42
C GLY A 282 9.10 -7.54 9.82
N VAL A 283 8.90 -8.74 9.30
CA VAL A 283 9.64 -9.97 9.66
C VAL A 283 11.06 -10.03 9.09
N PHE A 284 11.36 -9.18 8.10
CA PHE A 284 12.60 -9.29 7.34
C PHE A 284 13.88 -9.22 8.18
N PRO A 285 14.07 -8.28 9.12
CA PRO A 285 15.30 -8.20 9.92
C PRO A 285 15.64 -9.51 10.65
N THR A 286 14.65 -10.10 11.32
CA THR A 286 14.80 -11.37 12.04
C THR A 286 15.11 -12.52 11.09
N MET A 287 14.39 -12.60 9.97
CA MET A 287 14.60 -13.64 8.96
C MET A 287 15.98 -13.53 8.32
N ALA A 288 16.39 -12.33 7.91
CA ALA A 288 17.65 -12.07 7.23
C ALA A 288 18.86 -12.35 8.15
N PHE A 289 18.77 -11.96 9.43
CA PHE A 289 19.81 -12.27 10.42
C PHE A 289 19.91 -13.78 10.69
N THR A 290 18.80 -14.44 11.00
CA THR A 290 18.81 -15.89 11.31
C THR A 290 19.21 -16.73 10.09
N ALA A 291 18.79 -16.34 8.88
CA ALA A 291 19.23 -16.98 7.65
C ALA A 291 20.75 -16.86 7.43
N SER A 292 21.36 -15.72 7.82
CA SER A 292 22.80 -15.49 7.67
C SER A 292 23.67 -16.43 8.52
N LEU A 293 23.10 -17.10 9.53
CA LEU A 293 23.81 -18.11 10.32
C LEU A 293 24.25 -19.34 9.48
N ILE A 294 23.65 -19.57 8.30
CA ILE A 294 24.06 -20.64 7.37
C ILE A 294 25.49 -20.44 6.83
N TYR A 295 26.07 -19.24 6.96
CA TYR A 295 27.45 -18.96 6.55
C TYR A 295 28.51 -19.49 7.52
N PHE A 296 28.13 -19.85 8.75
CA PHE A 296 29.04 -20.52 9.69
C PHE A 296 29.44 -21.94 9.23
N SER A 297 30.37 -22.57 9.95
CA SER A 297 30.75 -23.95 9.65
C SER A 297 29.54 -24.87 9.77
N PRO A 298 29.39 -25.90 8.91
CA PRO A 298 28.18 -26.73 8.89
C PRO A 298 27.81 -27.37 10.24
N ASP A 299 28.79 -27.55 11.12
CA ASP A 299 28.72 -28.14 12.46
C ASP A 299 28.65 -27.10 13.61
N TRP A 300 28.50 -25.80 13.31
CA TRP A 300 28.54 -24.74 14.32
C TRP A 300 27.55 -24.93 15.49
N PRO A 301 26.30 -25.42 15.30
CA PRO A 301 25.37 -25.57 16.41
C PRO A 301 25.87 -26.58 17.44
N LEU A 302 26.51 -27.67 16.98
CA LEU A 302 27.08 -28.69 17.86
C LEU A 302 28.29 -28.18 18.63
N ARG A 303 29.12 -27.36 17.98
CA ARG A 303 30.26 -26.72 18.66
C ARG A 303 29.77 -25.78 19.75
N LEU A 304 28.67 -25.07 19.50
CA LEU A 304 28.07 -24.16 20.46
C LEU A 304 27.47 -24.91 21.65
N THR A 305 26.69 -25.98 21.43
CA THR A 305 26.11 -26.76 22.53
C THR A 305 27.16 -27.41 23.42
N LYS A 306 28.25 -27.92 22.84
CA LYS A 306 29.41 -28.44 23.59
C LYS A 306 30.10 -27.37 24.44
N ARG A 307 30.18 -26.12 23.97
CA ARG A 307 30.83 -25.01 24.70
C ARG A 307 29.97 -24.43 25.83
N LEU A 308 28.65 -24.43 25.67
CA LEU A 308 27.72 -23.85 26.66
C LEU A 308 27.37 -24.82 27.81
N GLY A 309 28.04 -25.97 27.92
CA GLY A 309 27.79 -26.96 28.98
C GLY A 309 26.37 -27.54 28.96
N GLY A 310 25.67 -27.44 27.83
CA GLY A 310 24.24 -27.70 27.72
C GLY A 310 23.90 -29.19 27.80
N PHE A 311 22.98 -29.51 28.72
CA PHE A 311 22.24 -30.75 28.93
C PHE A 311 22.23 -31.66 27.70
N ALA A 312 22.96 -32.77 27.80
CA ALA A 312 23.09 -33.77 26.78
C ALA A 312 21.70 -34.33 26.39
N TRP A 313 21.13 -33.84 25.29
CA TRP A 313 20.39 -34.75 24.44
C TRP A 313 21.42 -35.81 24.07
N ARG A 314 21.26 -37.04 24.60
CA ARG A 314 22.18 -38.18 24.40
C ARG A 314 22.30 -38.48 22.90
N ALA A 315 23.05 -37.65 22.19
CA ALA A 315 23.67 -38.01 20.93
C ALA A 315 24.71 -39.05 21.32
N ARG A 316 24.38 -40.30 21.02
CA ARG A 316 25.25 -41.47 21.16
C ARG A 316 26.67 -41.05 20.76
N GLU A 317 27.64 -41.17 21.67
CA GLU A 317 29.03 -40.91 21.31
C GLU A 317 29.39 -41.81 20.12
N PRO A 318 30.05 -41.26 19.08
CA PRO A 318 30.51 -42.08 17.98
C PRO A 318 31.43 -43.15 18.55
N SER A 319 31.11 -44.41 18.32
CA SER A 319 32.02 -45.50 18.67
C SER A 319 33.35 -45.26 17.93
N ASP A 320 34.46 -45.23 18.67
CA ASP A 320 35.84 -45.06 18.19
C ASP A 320 36.34 -46.20 17.25
N SER A 321 35.44 -46.97 16.64
CA SER A 321 35.75 -48.17 15.87
C SER A 321 35.15 -48.18 14.46
N ALA A 322 35.41 -47.13 13.68
CA ALA A 322 35.61 -47.23 12.22
C ALA A 322 36.12 -45.90 11.67
N LYS A 323 37.30 -45.89 11.06
CA LYS A 323 37.67 -44.81 10.13
C LYS A 323 36.78 -44.94 8.90
N VAL A 324 35.56 -44.41 8.95
CA VAL A 324 34.65 -44.37 7.82
C VAL A 324 35.20 -43.34 6.83
N THR A 325 35.64 -43.81 5.66
CA THR A 325 35.87 -42.93 4.53
C THR A 325 34.54 -42.30 4.14
N PRO A 326 34.39 -40.97 4.15
CA PRO A 326 33.13 -40.35 3.74
C PRO A 326 32.86 -40.73 2.28
N HIS A 327 31.85 -41.57 2.04
CA HIS A 327 31.40 -41.85 0.68
C HIS A 327 30.81 -40.57 0.09
N ALA A 328 31.27 -40.17 -1.10
CA ALA A 328 30.73 -38.99 -1.76
C ALA A 328 29.27 -39.23 -2.13
N PHE A 329 28.37 -38.29 -1.79
CA PHE A 329 26.97 -38.39 -2.18
C PHE A 329 26.84 -38.24 -3.70
N PRO A 330 26.50 -39.30 -4.46
CA PRO A 330 26.42 -39.19 -5.90
C PRO A 330 25.27 -38.25 -6.27
N MET A 331 25.57 -37.13 -6.92
CA MET A 331 24.54 -36.21 -7.42
C MET A 331 24.07 -36.68 -8.81
N PRO A 332 22.79 -37.03 -8.98
CA PRO A 332 22.25 -37.36 -10.30
C PRO A 332 22.37 -36.18 -11.26
N GLY A 333 22.48 -36.45 -12.56
CA GLY A 333 22.61 -35.41 -13.60
C GLY A 333 21.45 -34.41 -13.59
N TYR A 334 20.21 -34.88 -13.37
CA TYR A 334 19.03 -34.01 -13.30
C TYR A 334 19.07 -33.08 -12.08
N ALA A 335 19.53 -33.58 -10.92
CA ALA A 335 19.61 -32.77 -9.70
C ALA A 335 20.64 -31.64 -9.87
N PHE A 336 21.79 -31.96 -10.47
CA PHE A 336 22.78 -30.96 -10.83
C PHE A 336 22.23 -29.93 -11.83
N ALA A 337 21.50 -30.38 -12.85
CA ALA A 337 20.87 -29.49 -13.83
C ALA A 337 19.85 -28.54 -13.18
N LEU A 338 19.03 -29.02 -12.24
CA LEU A 338 18.08 -28.19 -11.49
C LEU A 338 18.78 -27.14 -10.61
N VAL A 339 19.89 -27.52 -9.95
CA VAL A 339 20.74 -26.58 -9.21
C VAL A 339 21.26 -25.49 -10.16
N CYS A 340 21.86 -25.87 -11.29
CA CYS A 340 22.37 -24.92 -12.28
C CYS A 340 21.27 -24.02 -12.85
N LEU A 341 20.08 -24.57 -13.11
CA LEU A 341 18.92 -23.81 -13.57
C LEU A 341 18.50 -22.77 -12.53
N PHE A 342 18.41 -23.16 -11.25
CA PHE A 342 18.07 -22.24 -10.16
C PHE A 342 19.10 -21.11 -10.03
N LEU A 343 20.40 -21.44 -10.06
CA LEU A 343 21.48 -20.44 -10.02
C LEU A 343 21.37 -19.47 -11.20
N THR A 344 21.18 -20.00 -12.41
CA THR A 344 21.06 -19.19 -13.63
C THR A 344 19.84 -18.28 -13.56
N TRP A 345 18.69 -18.82 -13.15
CA TRP A 345 17.45 -18.05 -13.01
C TRP A 345 17.63 -16.91 -12.02
N GLN A 346 18.12 -17.19 -10.81
CA GLN A 346 18.30 -16.19 -9.76
C GLN A 346 19.38 -15.16 -10.08
N SER A 347 20.35 -15.48 -10.95
CA SER A 347 21.34 -14.53 -11.42
C SER A 347 20.88 -13.68 -12.62
N VAL A 348 20.09 -14.23 -13.53
CA VAL A 348 19.72 -13.56 -14.79
C VAL A 348 18.38 -12.83 -14.67
N TRP A 349 17.39 -13.43 -14.01
CA TRP A 349 16.03 -12.90 -13.95
C TRP A 349 15.94 -11.48 -13.33
N PRO A 350 16.71 -11.14 -12.28
CA PRO A 350 16.73 -9.78 -11.74
C PRO A 350 17.23 -8.71 -12.73
N LEU A 351 18.08 -9.11 -13.68
CA LEU A 351 18.67 -8.20 -14.67
C LEU A 351 17.71 -7.87 -15.83
N ARG A 352 16.54 -8.51 -15.91
CA ARG A 352 15.68 -8.41 -17.09
C ARG A 352 15.17 -6.99 -17.38
N HIS A 353 15.10 -6.15 -16.35
CA HIS A 353 14.73 -4.74 -16.48
C HIS A 353 15.71 -3.94 -17.36
N HIS A 354 16.97 -4.38 -17.50
CA HIS A 354 17.92 -3.74 -18.42
C HIS A 354 17.60 -3.97 -19.91
N PHE A 355 16.76 -4.96 -20.22
CA PHE A 355 16.29 -5.22 -21.60
C PHE A 355 14.97 -4.51 -21.91
N ILE A 356 14.40 -3.80 -20.94
CA ILE A 356 13.18 -3.01 -21.09
C ILE A 356 13.60 -1.54 -21.06
N SER A 357 13.18 -0.76 -22.05
CA SER A 357 13.47 0.68 -22.08
C SER A 357 12.71 1.42 -20.98
N GLY A 358 13.36 2.38 -20.33
CA GLY A 358 12.76 3.21 -19.29
C GLY A 358 13.38 2.98 -17.91
N ASP A 359 13.03 3.85 -16.96
CA ASP A 359 13.45 3.72 -15.57
C ASP A 359 12.49 2.78 -14.82
N ALA A 360 12.97 1.58 -14.44
CA ALA A 360 12.17 0.60 -13.68
C ALA A 360 11.71 1.13 -12.30
N ASN A 361 12.39 2.12 -11.72
CA ASN A 361 11.91 2.78 -10.51
C ASN A 361 10.64 3.59 -10.78
N TRP A 362 10.43 4.06 -12.01
CA TRP A 362 9.24 4.78 -12.46
C TRP A 362 8.19 3.85 -13.08
N THR A 363 8.54 3.11 -14.14
CA THR A 363 7.59 2.30 -14.91
C THR A 363 7.13 1.03 -14.20
N GLU A 364 7.90 0.58 -13.20
CA GLU A 364 7.73 -0.70 -12.50
C GLU A 364 7.87 -1.95 -13.38
N GLU A 365 8.22 -1.79 -14.65
CA GLU A 365 8.43 -2.89 -15.55
C GLU A 365 9.63 -3.69 -15.11
N ALA A 366 9.42 -5.00 -14.90
CA ALA A 366 10.39 -5.91 -14.33
C ALA A 366 10.93 -5.54 -12.94
N GLN A 367 10.21 -4.73 -12.16
CA GLN A 367 10.59 -4.43 -10.77
C GLN A 367 10.43 -5.65 -9.85
N ASP A 368 9.28 -6.32 -9.92
CA ASP A 368 8.98 -7.47 -9.06
C ASP A 368 9.94 -8.62 -9.33
N PHE A 369 10.19 -9.48 -8.36
CA PHE A 369 11.09 -10.65 -8.48
C PHE A 369 12.52 -10.31 -8.91
N SER A 370 12.98 -9.07 -8.70
CA SER A 370 14.31 -8.58 -9.15
C SER A 370 15.22 -8.12 -8.02
N TRP A 371 14.86 -8.35 -6.74
CA TRP A 371 15.65 -7.93 -5.58
C TRP A 371 15.93 -6.41 -5.51
N ARG A 372 15.13 -5.63 -6.25
CA ARG A 372 15.17 -4.16 -6.27
C ARG A 372 14.39 -3.63 -5.06
N MET A 373 15.08 -3.47 -3.93
CA MET A 373 14.46 -3.13 -2.65
C MET A 373 14.85 -1.74 -2.15
N MET A 374 13.87 -1.03 -1.58
CA MET A 374 14.02 0.29 -0.97
C MET A 374 14.66 1.34 -1.89
N LEU A 375 14.36 1.35 -3.18
CA LEU A 375 15.00 2.29 -4.13
C LEU A 375 14.22 3.60 -4.33
N ARG A 376 12.99 3.64 -3.84
CA ARG A 376 12.03 4.68 -4.21
C ARG A 376 11.04 4.96 -3.10
N SER A 377 10.67 6.22 -2.97
CA SER A 377 9.43 6.67 -2.35
C SER A 377 8.51 7.15 -3.47
N LYS A 378 7.40 6.46 -3.68
CA LYS A 378 6.35 6.90 -4.61
C LYS A 378 5.12 7.30 -3.83
N ALA A 379 4.53 8.41 -4.22
CA ALA A 379 3.25 8.86 -3.70
C ALA A 379 2.35 9.23 -4.87
N ALA A 380 1.13 8.71 -4.90
CA ALA A 380 0.14 9.17 -5.85
C ALA A 380 -0.38 10.54 -5.40
N GLY A 381 -0.37 11.51 -6.32
CA GLY A 381 -1.03 12.79 -6.12
C GLY A 381 -2.50 12.71 -6.52
N TYR A 382 -2.81 12.04 -7.61
CA TYR A 382 -4.17 11.97 -8.16
C TYR A 382 -4.31 10.73 -9.05
N LEU A 383 -5.39 9.95 -8.89
CA LEU A 383 -5.78 8.89 -9.81
C LEU A 383 -7.30 8.93 -10.01
N THR A 384 -7.76 9.05 -11.25
CA THR A 384 -9.18 8.92 -11.59
C THR A 384 -9.38 8.06 -12.82
N TYR A 385 -10.51 7.37 -12.85
CA TYR A 385 -10.94 6.56 -13.99
C TYR A 385 -12.12 7.23 -14.66
N ARG A 386 -12.02 7.40 -15.98
CA ARG A 386 -13.10 7.88 -16.84
C ARG A 386 -13.60 6.71 -17.69
N VAL A 387 -14.91 6.51 -17.67
CA VAL A 387 -15.60 5.54 -18.52
C VAL A 387 -16.09 6.28 -19.76
N VAL A 388 -15.74 5.78 -20.95
CA VAL A 388 -16.18 6.34 -22.23
C VAL A 388 -17.06 5.30 -22.91
N ASP A 389 -18.36 5.54 -22.86
CA ASP A 389 -19.39 4.77 -23.55
C ASP A 389 -20.05 5.72 -24.58
N PRO A 390 -19.91 5.47 -25.89
CA PRO A 390 -20.47 6.33 -26.94
C PRO A 390 -22.00 6.50 -26.87
N GLU A 391 -22.72 5.54 -26.27
CA GLU A 391 -24.16 5.63 -26.08
C GLU A 391 -24.53 6.55 -24.91
N VAL A 392 -23.61 6.75 -23.95
CA VAL A 392 -23.84 7.63 -22.79
C VAL A 392 -23.31 9.04 -23.05
N GLN A 393 -22.10 9.17 -23.60
CA GLN A 393 -21.48 10.45 -23.89
C GLN A 393 -21.72 10.82 -25.36
N ILE A 394 -22.81 11.56 -25.59
CA ILE A 394 -23.22 11.99 -26.92
C ILE A 394 -22.76 13.44 -27.19
N ILE A 395 -22.48 13.75 -28.45
CA ILE A 395 -22.18 15.12 -28.88
C ILE A 395 -23.41 15.63 -29.65
N ASP A 396 -23.95 16.76 -29.22
CA ASP A 396 -25.10 17.36 -29.89
C ASP A 396 -24.74 17.94 -31.27
N GLY A 397 -25.76 18.29 -32.07
CA GLY A 397 -25.56 18.90 -33.39
C GLY A 397 -24.83 20.25 -33.40
N ARG A 398 -24.48 20.80 -32.23
CA ARG A 398 -23.69 22.04 -32.04
C ARG A 398 -22.28 21.75 -31.48
N GLY A 399 -21.90 20.48 -31.36
CA GLY A 399 -20.59 20.08 -30.85
C GLY A 399 -20.46 20.10 -29.33
N ARG A 400 -21.56 20.18 -28.57
CA ARG A 400 -21.54 20.18 -27.10
C ARG A 400 -21.71 18.77 -26.56
N SER A 401 -20.94 18.44 -25.52
CA SER A 401 -21.08 17.18 -24.80
C SER A 401 -22.39 17.14 -24.01
N GLN A 402 -23.16 16.08 -24.17
CA GLN A 402 -24.38 15.77 -23.42
C GLN A 402 -24.31 14.33 -22.89
N VAL A 403 -25.13 14.03 -21.88
CA VAL A 403 -25.27 12.69 -21.32
C VAL A 403 -26.65 12.15 -21.64
N ASP A 404 -26.71 10.98 -22.27
CA ASP A 404 -27.96 10.21 -22.34
C ASP A 404 -28.16 9.44 -21.04
N TRP A 405 -28.99 10.02 -20.17
CA TRP A 405 -29.32 9.43 -18.88
C TRP A 405 -30.14 8.14 -18.96
N GLN A 406 -30.72 7.80 -20.12
CA GLN A 406 -31.41 6.52 -20.33
C GLN A 406 -30.43 5.40 -20.68
N ALA A 407 -29.28 5.76 -21.28
CA ALA A 407 -28.21 4.83 -21.59
C ALA A 407 -27.30 4.55 -20.38
N CYS A 408 -27.29 5.42 -19.38
CA CYS A 408 -26.60 5.21 -18.11
C CYS A 408 -27.09 3.95 -17.38
N SER A 409 -26.20 3.32 -16.62
CA SER A 409 -26.59 2.29 -15.65
C SER A 409 -27.34 2.91 -14.46
N ASP A 410 -28.20 2.12 -13.82
CA ASP A 410 -29.07 2.57 -12.72
C ASP A 410 -28.31 3.14 -11.51
N ASP A 411 -27.03 2.79 -11.34
CA ASP A 411 -26.18 3.30 -10.26
C ASP A 411 -25.65 4.72 -10.50
N VAL A 412 -25.70 5.22 -11.74
CA VAL A 412 -25.29 6.59 -12.09
C VAL A 412 -26.44 7.54 -11.76
N PRO A 413 -26.28 8.44 -10.78
CA PRO A 413 -27.32 9.43 -10.50
C PRO A 413 -27.49 10.39 -11.67
N LYS A 414 -28.73 10.84 -11.89
CA LYS A 414 -29.05 11.96 -12.79
C LYS A 414 -28.61 13.30 -12.18
N ALA A 415 -27.31 13.44 -12.00
CA ALA A 415 -26.68 14.59 -11.37
C ALA A 415 -25.29 14.83 -11.97
N VAL A 416 -24.90 16.09 -12.09
CA VAL A 416 -23.58 16.52 -12.54
C VAL A 416 -22.81 17.06 -11.35
N TYR A 417 -21.78 16.34 -10.93
CA TYR A 417 -20.88 16.74 -9.86
C TYR A 417 -19.84 17.71 -10.43
N THR A 418 -19.91 18.98 -10.05
CA THR A 418 -19.06 20.03 -10.60
C THR A 418 -17.98 20.41 -9.61
N SER A 419 -16.73 20.35 -10.07
CA SER A 419 -15.58 20.77 -9.29
C SER A 419 -15.60 22.28 -9.07
N ILE A 420 -15.38 22.70 -7.83
CA ILE A 420 -15.17 24.10 -7.44
C ILE A 420 -13.90 24.25 -6.62
N ASP A 421 -13.36 25.47 -6.57
CA ASP A 421 -12.47 25.89 -5.49
C ASP A 421 -13.33 26.67 -4.49
N SER A 422 -13.53 26.10 -3.31
CA SER A 422 -14.45 26.65 -2.30
C SER A 422 -14.07 28.07 -1.84
N HIS A 423 -12.80 28.48 -1.96
CA HIS A 423 -12.30 29.81 -1.54
C HIS A 423 -12.56 30.89 -2.59
N LEU A 424 -12.65 30.47 -3.84
CA LEU A 424 -12.85 31.36 -4.99
C LEU A 424 -14.27 31.27 -5.55
N PHE A 425 -15.14 30.47 -4.92
CA PHE A 425 -16.48 30.24 -5.41
C PHE A 425 -17.36 31.48 -5.20
N ARG A 426 -17.88 31.99 -6.32
CA ARG A 426 -18.67 33.22 -6.39
C ARG A 426 -20.16 32.92 -6.38
N TRP A 427 -20.76 32.93 -5.19
CA TRP A 427 -22.18 32.64 -4.99
C TRP A 427 -23.10 33.63 -5.71
N ASP A 428 -22.69 34.86 -5.93
CA ASP A 428 -23.46 35.90 -6.64
C ASP A 428 -23.84 35.52 -8.08
N HIS A 429 -23.06 34.65 -8.73
CA HIS A 429 -23.36 34.13 -10.07
C HIS A 429 -24.33 32.93 -10.07
N HIS A 430 -24.70 32.42 -8.90
CA HIS A 430 -25.48 31.20 -8.74
C HIS A 430 -26.67 31.41 -7.77
N PRO A 431 -27.65 32.28 -8.09
CA PRO A 431 -28.85 32.44 -7.28
C PRO A 431 -29.77 31.22 -7.41
N GLY A 432 -30.58 30.99 -6.38
CA GLY A 432 -31.57 29.92 -6.34
C GLY A 432 -31.11 28.68 -5.57
N LEU A 433 -31.74 27.54 -5.88
CA LEU A 433 -31.49 26.27 -5.20
C LEU A 433 -30.17 25.66 -5.69
N ALA A 434 -29.28 25.33 -4.76
CA ALA A 434 -28.00 24.70 -4.99
C ALA A 434 -27.86 23.45 -4.12
N VAL A 435 -27.21 22.43 -4.66
CA VAL A 435 -26.88 21.21 -3.93
C VAL A 435 -25.37 21.18 -3.73
N THR A 436 -24.92 21.04 -2.48
CA THR A 436 -23.49 20.92 -2.14
C THR A 436 -23.21 19.54 -1.59
N TYR A 437 -22.02 19.00 -1.84
CA TYR A 437 -21.50 17.84 -1.13
C TYR A 437 -20.32 18.26 -0.27
N GLU A 438 -20.48 18.12 1.04
CA GLU A 438 -19.48 18.46 2.04
C GLU A 438 -19.19 17.20 2.87
N PRO A 439 -17.95 16.68 2.92
CA PRO A 439 -17.66 15.36 3.51
C PRO A 439 -18.23 15.11 4.90
N SER A 440 -18.17 16.12 5.77
CA SER A 440 -18.63 16.03 7.14
C SER A 440 -20.14 16.09 7.30
N LEU A 441 -20.85 16.66 6.32
CA LEU A 441 -22.29 16.96 6.38
C LEU A 441 -23.10 16.14 5.37
N GLY A 442 -22.44 15.49 4.41
CA GLY A 442 -23.08 14.81 3.30
C GLY A 442 -23.59 15.80 2.26
N THR A 443 -24.72 15.46 1.64
CA THR A 443 -25.35 16.33 0.64
C THR A 443 -26.29 17.32 1.32
N ARG A 444 -26.13 18.60 1.01
CA ARG A 444 -26.97 19.69 1.56
C ARG A 444 -27.70 20.42 0.44
N VAL A 445 -28.90 20.86 0.74
CA VAL A 445 -29.71 21.71 -0.13
C VAL A 445 -29.70 23.11 0.45
N VAL A 446 -29.12 24.04 -0.31
CA VAL A 446 -28.91 25.42 0.08
C VAL A 446 -29.61 26.31 -0.94
N TYR A 447 -30.33 27.32 -0.48
CA TYR A 447 -30.95 28.32 -1.33
C TYR A 447 -30.22 29.65 -1.15
N ASN A 448 -29.66 30.13 -2.25
CA ASN A 448 -29.02 31.43 -2.35
C ASN A 448 -30.03 32.48 -2.81
N SER A 449 -30.40 33.40 -1.92
CA SER A 449 -31.32 34.47 -2.27
C SER A 449 -30.65 35.47 -3.23
N PRO A 450 -31.25 35.78 -4.39
CA PRO A 450 -30.71 36.77 -5.31
C PRO A 450 -30.66 38.20 -4.75
N ASN A 451 -31.35 38.48 -3.63
CA ASN A 451 -31.50 39.83 -3.06
C ASN A 451 -30.80 39.99 -1.69
N THR A 452 -29.68 39.29 -1.45
CA THR A 452 -28.96 39.24 -0.16
C THR A 452 -28.57 40.62 0.42
N SER A 453 -28.43 41.66 -0.41
CA SER A 453 -28.04 43.00 0.02
C SER A 453 -29.22 43.88 0.51
N GLU A 454 -30.47 43.50 0.22
CA GLU A 454 -31.70 44.27 0.56
C GLU A 454 -32.81 43.40 1.17
N ALA A 455 -32.49 42.19 1.63
CA ALA A 455 -33.46 41.22 2.13
C ALA A 455 -34.12 41.69 3.45
N ASN A 456 -35.27 42.36 3.35
CA ASN A 456 -36.17 42.58 4.47
C ASN A 456 -36.86 41.25 4.89
N GLU A 457 -37.33 41.14 6.14
CA GLU A 457 -37.98 39.93 6.65
C GLU A 457 -39.15 39.44 5.78
N GLN A 458 -39.80 40.36 5.07
CA GLN A 458 -40.93 40.09 4.20
C GLN A 458 -40.54 39.42 2.86
N SER A 459 -39.36 39.73 2.32
CA SER A 459 -38.78 39.01 1.18
C SER A 459 -38.44 37.57 1.57
N LEU A 460 -37.78 37.40 2.72
CA LEU A 460 -37.39 36.08 3.23
C LEU A 460 -38.60 35.20 3.58
N SER A 461 -39.71 35.77 4.08
CA SER A 461 -40.93 35.00 4.35
C SER A 461 -41.58 34.50 3.06
N THR A 462 -41.59 35.33 2.02
CA THR A 462 -42.09 34.96 0.68
C THR A 462 -41.25 33.84 0.03
N GLU A 463 -39.93 33.92 0.17
CA GLU A 463 -39.01 32.87 -0.28
C GLU A 463 -39.23 31.56 0.47
N ARG A 464 -39.34 31.61 1.81
CA ARG A 464 -39.65 30.44 2.63
C ARG A 464 -40.96 29.78 2.22
N GLU A 465 -42.01 30.56 1.97
CA GLU A 465 -43.30 30.01 1.53
C GLU A 465 -43.19 29.31 0.16
N SER A 466 -42.41 29.88 -0.76
CA SER A 466 -42.16 29.31 -2.08
C SER A 466 -41.37 27.99 -1.99
N LEU A 467 -40.36 27.95 -1.14
CA LEU A 467 -39.58 26.74 -0.85
C LEU A 467 -40.43 25.64 -0.17
N SER A 468 -41.29 26.01 0.79
CA SER A 468 -42.23 25.07 1.41
C SER A 468 -43.21 24.49 0.39
N LYS A 469 -43.71 25.29 -0.57
CA LYS A 469 -44.57 24.78 -1.66
C LYS A 469 -43.81 23.79 -2.55
N LEU A 470 -42.58 24.09 -2.95
CA LEU A 470 -41.73 23.19 -3.74
C LEU A 470 -41.50 21.87 -2.99
N TRP A 471 -41.13 21.95 -1.71
CA TRP A 471 -40.86 20.78 -0.88
C TRP A 471 -42.10 19.91 -0.65
N ARG A 472 -43.26 20.51 -0.34
CA ARG A 472 -44.55 19.81 -0.26
C ARG A 472 -44.87 19.07 -1.54
N SER A 473 -44.62 19.72 -2.70
CA SER A 473 -44.85 19.09 -4.00
C SER A 473 -43.95 17.88 -4.22
N ALA A 474 -42.71 17.92 -3.73
CA ALA A 474 -41.74 16.83 -3.90
C ALA A 474 -41.94 15.68 -2.90
N PHE A 475 -42.31 15.99 -1.65
CA PHE A 475 -42.27 15.02 -0.54
C PHE A 475 -43.60 14.83 0.22
N GLY A 476 -44.59 15.69 0.02
CA GLY A 476 -45.88 15.61 0.70
C GLY A 476 -45.88 16.04 2.18
N ARG A 477 -44.81 16.70 2.66
CA ARG A 477 -44.63 17.17 4.05
C ARG A 477 -43.92 18.53 4.09
N GLU A 478 -43.78 19.13 5.27
CA GLU A 478 -43.03 20.39 5.44
C GLU A 478 -41.51 20.17 5.38
N PRO A 479 -40.75 21.15 4.85
CA PRO A 479 -39.33 21.29 5.15
C PRO A 479 -39.11 21.98 6.50
N GLU A 480 -37.96 21.73 7.09
CA GLU A 480 -37.33 22.66 8.02
C GLU A 480 -36.45 23.62 7.20
N ILE A 481 -36.65 24.94 7.39
CA ILE A 481 -35.92 25.98 6.64
C ILE A 481 -35.24 26.92 7.63
N GLU A 482 -33.92 26.80 7.72
CA GLU A 482 -33.09 27.57 8.67
C GLU A 482 -32.11 28.48 7.92
N GLN A 483 -31.66 29.55 8.58
CA GLN A 483 -30.60 30.38 8.03
C GLN A 483 -29.23 29.83 8.37
N THR A 484 -28.26 30.04 7.48
CA THR A 484 -26.89 29.61 7.75
C THR A 484 -26.27 30.40 8.89
N ILE A 485 -25.40 29.74 9.64
CA ILE A 485 -24.64 30.29 10.76
C ILE A 485 -23.15 30.34 10.47
N SER A 486 -22.47 31.27 11.14
CA SER A 486 -21.01 31.33 11.21
C SER A 486 -20.47 30.18 12.07
N LEU A 487 -19.17 29.91 11.96
CA LEU A 487 -18.53 28.89 12.78
C LEU A 487 -18.53 29.25 14.27
N ALA A 488 -18.39 30.54 14.60
CA ALA A 488 -18.44 31.00 15.99
C ALA A 488 -19.81 30.72 16.63
N GLU A 489 -20.90 31.03 15.93
CA GLU A 489 -22.28 30.72 16.36
C GLU A 489 -22.48 29.21 16.53
N ALA A 490 -21.96 28.39 15.61
CA ALA A 490 -22.06 26.94 15.67
C ALA A 490 -21.30 26.34 16.87
N LEU A 491 -20.10 26.85 17.18
CA LEU A 491 -19.31 26.42 18.34
C LEU A 491 -20.00 26.81 19.66
N GLN A 492 -20.59 28.01 19.72
CA GLN A 492 -21.38 28.43 20.88
C GLN A 492 -22.60 27.52 21.10
N SER A 493 -23.37 27.26 20.05
CA SER A 493 -24.51 26.32 20.11
C SER A 493 -24.08 24.91 20.51
N THR A 494 -22.91 24.46 20.02
CA THR A 494 -22.32 23.18 20.39
C THR A 494 -22.00 23.12 21.87
N ARG A 495 -21.39 24.17 22.43
CA ARG A 495 -21.07 24.27 23.86
C ARG A 495 -22.33 24.20 24.72
N GLU A 496 -23.40 24.87 24.33
CA GLU A 496 -24.69 24.84 25.03
C GLU A 496 -25.29 23.42 25.00
N ARG A 497 -25.35 22.80 23.82
CA ARG A 497 -25.86 21.43 23.61
C ARG A 497 -25.10 20.37 24.40
N VAL A 498 -23.78 20.47 24.42
CA VAL A 498 -22.90 19.50 25.12
C VAL A 498 -23.03 19.62 26.64
N ARG A 499 -23.45 20.78 27.16
CA ARG A 499 -23.70 21.01 28.60
C ARG A 499 -25.07 20.53 29.07
N GLU A 500 -25.96 20.12 28.17
CA GLU A 500 -27.24 19.51 28.55
C GLU A 500 -27.01 18.23 29.37
N ALA A 501 -27.77 18.06 30.46
CA ALA A 501 -27.57 16.97 31.42
C ALA A 501 -27.69 15.57 30.76
N ASP A 502 -28.62 15.42 29.80
CA ASP A 502 -28.83 14.19 29.04
C ASP A 502 -27.58 13.75 28.25
N THR A 503 -26.83 14.71 27.68
CA THR A 503 -25.61 14.42 26.92
C THR A 503 -24.52 13.80 27.81
N ALA A 504 -24.36 14.32 29.03
CA ALA A 504 -23.39 13.80 29.99
C ALA A 504 -23.76 12.41 30.53
N GLU A 505 -25.05 12.12 30.66
CA GLU A 505 -25.55 10.79 31.02
C GLU A 505 -25.35 9.77 29.88
N ARG A 506 -25.58 10.16 28.62
CA ARG A 506 -25.48 9.28 27.46
C ARG A 506 -24.05 8.93 27.03
N PHE A 507 -23.12 9.88 27.09
CA PHE A 507 -21.76 9.70 26.54
C PHE A 507 -20.63 9.70 27.60
N GLY A 508 -20.98 9.93 28.85
CA GLY A 508 -20.04 10.00 29.97
C GLY A 508 -19.33 11.36 30.09
N LYS A 509 -19.03 11.74 31.34
CA LYS A 509 -18.44 13.06 31.67
C LYS A 509 -17.09 13.31 30.97
N SER A 510 -16.24 12.30 30.87
CA SER A 510 -14.92 12.43 30.25
C SER A 510 -15.00 12.77 28.75
N SER A 511 -15.96 12.17 28.03
CA SER A 511 -16.17 12.43 26.60
C SER A 511 -16.69 13.85 26.37
N VAL A 512 -17.61 14.29 27.24
CA VAL A 512 -18.15 15.66 27.24
C VAL A 512 -17.05 16.68 27.51
N GLU A 513 -16.22 16.46 28.53
CA GLU A 513 -15.08 17.34 28.85
C GLU A 513 -14.07 17.42 27.69
N ALA A 514 -13.77 16.30 27.03
CA ALA A 514 -12.88 16.28 25.87
C ALA A 514 -13.43 17.13 24.71
N VAL A 515 -14.73 17.03 24.41
CA VAL A 515 -15.37 17.84 23.37
C VAL A 515 -15.41 19.33 23.75
N LEU A 516 -15.73 19.66 25.00
CA LEU A 516 -15.72 21.05 25.48
C LEU A 516 -14.32 21.68 25.43
N SER A 517 -13.28 20.89 25.74
CA SER A 517 -11.89 21.32 25.59
C SER A 517 -11.57 21.61 24.13
N LEU A 518 -11.96 20.72 23.21
CA LEU A 518 -11.73 20.89 21.78
C LEU A 518 -12.47 22.11 21.20
N VAL A 519 -13.73 22.32 21.62
CA VAL A 519 -14.52 23.51 21.24
C VAL A 519 -13.85 24.79 21.74
N SER A 520 -13.31 24.79 22.96
CA SER A 520 -12.57 25.95 23.49
C SER A 520 -11.28 26.23 22.71
N GLU A 521 -10.54 25.19 22.31
CA GLU A 521 -9.36 25.34 21.45
C GLU A 521 -9.75 25.94 20.09
N LEU A 522 -10.82 25.44 19.47
CA LEU A 522 -11.33 25.95 18.19
C LEU A 522 -11.77 27.41 18.27
N GLU A 523 -12.47 27.81 19.33
CA GLU A 523 -12.86 29.20 19.57
C GLU A 523 -11.63 30.10 19.69
N GLN A 524 -10.59 29.68 20.43
CA GLN A 524 -9.36 30.44 20.56
C GLN A 524 -8.65 30.60 19.21
N MET A 525 -8.53 29.52 18.43
CA MET A 525 -7.92 29.55 17.09
C MET A 525 -8.66 30.51 16.15
N LEU A 526 -9.99 30.61 16.26
CA LEU A 526 -10.78 31.57 15.48
C LEU A 526 -10.50 33.01 15.88
N VAL A 527 -10.41 33.30 17.18
CA VAL A 527 -10.07 34.65 17.68
C VAL A 527 -8.68 35.07 17.18
N GLU A 528 -7.69 34.18 17.26
CA GLU A 528 -6.33 34.43 16.78
C GLU A 528 -6.30 34.66 15.25
N ARG A 529 -7.09 33.89 14.50
CA ARG A 529 -7.23 34.06 13.05
C ARG A 529 -7.81 35.42 12.70
N ASP A 530 -8.91 35.80 13.35
CA ASP A 530 -9.65 37.02 13.04
C ASP A 530 -8.88 38.29 13.47
N GLN A 531 -8.00 38.19 14.47
CA GLN A 531 -7.06 39.26 14.84
C GLN A 531 -5.89 39.41 13.87
N SER A 532 -5.58 38.37 13.08
CA SER A 532 -4.49 38.43 12.10
C SER A 532 -4.96 39.11 10.81
N SER A 533 -4.29 40.21 10.43
CA SER A 533 -4.55 40.90 9.16
C SER A 533 -4.34 40.04 7.90
N LYS A 534 -3.62 38.92 8.02
CA LYS A 534 -3.48 37.86 7.01
C LYS A 534 -3.36 36.51 7.71
N PRO A 535 -4.41 35.69 7.77
CA PRO A 535 -4.30 34.34 8.34
C PRO A 535 -3.26 33.55 7.54
N SER A 536 -2.33 32.89 8.24
CA SER A 536 -1.36 32.03 7.58
C SER A 536 -2.05 30.75 7.11
N GLU A 537 -1.66 30.21 5.95
CA GLU A 537 -2.16 28.92 5.44
C GLU A 537 -1.99 27.80 6.49
N VAL A 538 -0.91 27.86 7.29
CA VAL A 538 -0.65 26.95 8.41
C VAL A 538 -1.74 27.02 9.47
N THR A 539 -2.20 28.23 9.83
CA THR A 539 -3.28 28.44 10.81
C THR A 539 -4.60 27.85 10.30
N GLN A 540 -4.89 28.01 9.01
CA GLN A 540 -6.11 27.48 8.40
C GLN A 540 -6.10 25.95 8.35
N VAL A 541 -4.98 25.34 7.95
CA VAL A 541 -4.80 23.88 7.98
C VAL A 541 -4.95 23.33 9.40
N ALA A 542 -4.37 24.01 10.40
CA ALA A 542 -4.52 23.62 11.80
C ALA A 542 -5.99 23.67 12.24
N LEU A 543 -6.72 24.74 11.90
CA LEU A 543 -8.14 24.88 12.22
C LEU A 543 -8.97 23.77 11.57
N THR A 544 -8.78 23.50 10.28
CA THR A 544 -9.46 22.41 9.57
C THR A 544 -9.17 21.05 10.19
N ASN A 545 -7.92 20.77 10.58
CA ASN A 545 -7.54 19.53 11.26
C ASN A 545 -8.22 19.38 12.63
N ARG A 546 -8.34 20.46 13.40
CA ARG A 546 -9.05 20.44 14.69
C ARG A 546 -10.56 20.30 14.53
N LEU A 547 -11.16 20.97 13.56
CA LEU A 547 -12.58 20.77 13.20
C LEU A 547 -12.83 19.32 12.79
N HIS A 548 -11.87 18.71 12.10
CA HIS A 548 -11.99 17.30 11.74
C HIS A 548 -11.96 16.36 12.97
N GLN A 549 -11.17 16.66 14.00
CA GLN A 549 -11.22 15.87 15.25
C GLN A 549 -12.59 15.96 15.93
N LEU A 550 -13.25 17.13 15.86
CA LEU A 550 -14.60 17.29 16.39
C LEU A 550 -15.60 16.42 15.62
N TYR A 551 -15.46 16.40 14.29
CA TYR A 551 -16.24 15.51 13.42
C TYR A 551 -16.07 14.02 13.76
N GLN A 552 -14.86 13.59 14.13
CA GLN A 552 -14.59 12.20 14.52
C GLN A 552 -15.09 11.85 15.93
N SER A 553 -15.59 12.82 16.70
CA SER A 553 -16.06 12.58 18.06
C SER A 553 -17.36 11.79 18.08
N LEU A 554 -17.57 10.99 19.14
CA LEU A 554 -18.81 10.22 19.35
C LEU A 554 -20.06 11.11 19.45
N LEU A 555 -19.89 12.39 19.80
CA LEU A 555 -20.98 13.34 19.96
C LEU A 555 -21.38 13.99 18.62
N PHE A 556 -20.56 13.88 17.56
CA PHE A 556 -20.83 14.57 16.30
C PHE A 556 -22.21 14.28 15.70
N PRO A 557 -22.78 13.07 15.74
CA PRO A 557 -24.14 12.83 15.25
C PRO A 557 -25.22 13.70 15.93
N ASP A 558 -25.07 13.99 17.22
CA ASP A 558 -25.99 14.86 17.97
C ASP A 558 -25.73 16.36 17.68
N LEU A 559 -24.52 16.68 17.20
CA LEU A 559 -24.10 18.03 16.80
C LEU A 559 -24.35 18.32 15.32
N GLN A 560 -24.50 17.29 14.49
CA GLN A 560 -24.66 17.40 13.05
C GLN A 560 -25.78 18.36 12.63
N PRO A 561 -26.94 18.45 13.31
CA PRO A 561 -27.95 19.47 12.98
C PRO A 561 -27.43 20.91 13.13
N ILE A 562 -26.60 21.19 14.14
CA ILE A 562 -26.00 22.52 14.35
C ILE A 562 -25.02 22.82 13.21
N PHE A 563 -24.13 21.88 12.92
CA PHE A 563 -23.13 22.02 11.86
C PHE A 563 -23.73 22.00 10.45
N GLY A 564 -24.87 21.36 10.26
CA GLY A 564 -25.67 21.35 9.02
C GLY A 564 -26.18 22.73 8.63
N ARG A 565 -26.18 23.69 9.56
CA ARG A 565 -26.52 25.09 9.32
C ARG A 565 -25.30 25.95 8.96
N LEU A 566 -24.08 25.41 8.93
CA LEU A 566 -22.92 26.24 8.59
C LEU A 566 -23.03 26.82 7.19
N HIS A 567 -22.45 28.00 7.00
CA HIS A 567 -22.19 28.53 5.67
C HIS A 567 -21.53 27.46 4.77
N PRO A 568 -21.93 27.33 3.48
CA PRO A 568 -21.39 26.30 2.59
C PRO A 568 -19.87 26.28 2.55
N PHE A 569 -19.29 25.07 2.58
CA PHE A 569 -17.86 24.77 2.47
C PHE A 569 -16.97 25.31 3.60
N LEU A 570 -17.55 25.87 4.67
CA LEU A 570 -16.77 26.45 5.78
C LEU A 570 -15.91 25.38 6.48
N LEU A 571 -16.43 24.16 6.67
CA LEU A 571 -15.66 23.05 7.23
C LEU A 571 -14.50 22.59 6.32
N GLN A 572 -14.58 22.90 5.02
CA GLN A 572 -13.51 22.66 4.05
C GLN A 572 -12.57 23.86 3.94
N GLY A 573 -12.80 24.91 4.73
CA GLY A 573 -11.92 26.05 4.91
C GLY A 573 -12.40 27.33 4.25
N ALA A 574 -13.50 27.32 3.51
CA ALA A 574 -14.02 28.53 2.86
C ALA A 574 -14.29 29.66 3.86
N ASP A 575 -14.09 30.90 3.42
CA ASP A 575 -14.35 32.07 4.25
C ASP A 575 -15.84 32.31 4.44
N PHE A 576 -16.20 32.86 5.61
CA PHE A 576 -17.55 33.33 5.86
C PHE A 576 -17.70 34.72 5.22
N THR A 577 -18.49 34.83 4.16
CA THR A 577 -18.67 36.08 3.40
C THR A 577 -19.61 37.09 4.09
N GLY A 578 -20.24 36.68 5.20
CA GLY A 578 -21.31 37.44 5.86
C GLY A 578 -22.70 37.19 5.27
N GLU A 579 -22.77 36.55 4.11
CA GLU A 579 -24.03 36.18 3.44
C GLU A 579 -24.73 35.04 4.20
N ARG A 580 -26.05 35.14 4.32
CA ARG A 580 -26.89 34.15 5.00
C ARG A 580 -27.72 33.44 3.94
N PHE A 581 -27.48 32.15 3.77
CA PHE A 581 -28.26 31.28 2.89
C PHE A 581 -29.41 30.63 3.67
N LEU A 582 -30.40 30.10 2.97
CA LEU A 582 -31.41 29.23 3.57
C LEU A 582 -30.99 27.77 3.36
N VAL A 583 -30.95 26.98 4.43
CA VAL A 583 -30.69 25.54 4.39
C VAL A 583 -32.01 24.82 4.51
N LEU A 584 -32.26 23.86 3.63
CA LEU A 584 -33.44 23.02 3.66
C LEU A 584 -33.08 21.63 4.20
N SER A 585 -33.78 21.21 5.25
CA SER A 585 -33.67 19.89 5.86
C SER A 585 -35.04 19.21 5.96
N ASP A 586 -35.00 17.88 6.11
CA ASP A 586 -36.18 17.08 6.35
C ASP A 586 -36.51 17.09 7.85
N SER A 587 -37.66 17.62 8.23
CA SER A 587 -38.08 17.71 9.64
C SER A 587 -38.29 16.34 10.29
N GLU A 588 -38.54 15.30 9.50
CA GLU A 588 -38.80 13.94 9.99
C GLU A 588 -37.57 13.04 9.93
N SER A 589 -36.54 13.41 9.15
CA SER A 589 -35.32 12.62 9.01
C SER A 589 -34.09 13.41 9.44
N LYS A 590 -33.32 12.86 10.38
CA LYS A 590 -32.02 13.42 10.78
C LYS A 590 -30.91 13.13 9.76
N THR A 591 -31.18 12.36 8.70
CA THR A 591 -30.19 12.02 7.67
C THR A 591 -30.24 12.99 6.49
N SER A 592 -29.11 13.15 5.80
CA SER A 592 -29.06 13.91 4.54
C SER A 592 -30.00 13.30 3.50
N LEU A 593 -30.59 14.14 2.65
CA LEU A 593 -31.43 13.69 1.54
C LEU A 593 -30.67 12.72 0.64
N ASP A 594 -31.35 11.63 0.26
CA ASP A 594 -30.83 10.66 -0.68
C ASP A 594 -30.99 11.15 -2.13
N ARG A 595 -30.40 10.41 -3.06
CA ARG A 595 -30.39 10.77 -4.50
C ARG A 595 -31.78 10.83 -5.09
N SER A 596 -32.67 9.93 -4.66
CA SER A 596 -34.05 9.89 -5.16
C SER A 596 -34.83 11.12 -4.72
N SER A 597 -34.60 11.59 -3.50
CA SER A 597 -35.20 12.81 -2.97
C SER A 597 -34.71 14.05 -3.69
N LEU A 598 -33.41 14.16 -3.95
CA LEU A 598 -32.84 15.28 -4.70
C LEU A 598 -33.39 15.36 -6.14
N LEU A 599 -33.59 14.21 -6.78
CA LEU A 599 -34.19 14.15 -8.12
C LEU A 599 -35.67 14.57 -8.13
N LYS A 600 -36.42 14.31 -7.06
CA LYS A 600 -37.80 14.82 -6.91
C LYS A 600 -37.82 16.35 -6.78
N LEU A 601 -36.86 16.92 -6.05
CA LEU A 601 -36.74 18.38 -5.91
C LEU A 601 -36.42 19.08 -7.23
N SER A 602 -35.68 18.43 -8.14
CA SER A 602 -35.43 18.95 -9.49
C SER A 602 -36.55 18.62 -10.48
N GLY A 603 -37.68 18.04 -10.04
CA GLY A 603 -38.78 17.67 -10.93
C GLY A 603 -38.47 16.53 -11.90
N GLY A 604 -37.45 15.71 -11.60
CA GLY A 604 -36.98 14.63 -12.47
C GLY A 604 -35.87 15.04 -13.45
N GLU A 605 -35.53 16.32 -13.52
CA GLU A 605 -34.46 16.84 -14.36
C GLU A 605 -33.07 16.65 -13.72
N PRO A 606 -31.98 16.57 -14.50
CA PRO A 606 -30.63 16.52 -13.97
C PRO A 606 -30.28 17.78 -13.16
N TYR A 607 -29.65 17.60 -12.00
CA TYR A 607 -29.23 18.70 -11.12
C TYR A 607 -27.71 18.77 -10.96
N VAL A 608 -27.21 19.90 -10.49
CA VAL A 608 -25.77 20.11 -10.23
C VAL A 608 -25.48 19.91 -8.75
N VAL A 609 -24.42 19.16 -8.46
CA VAL A 609 -23.85 19.02 -7.11
C VAL A 609 -22.49 19.69 -7.09
N TRP A 610 -22.35 20.73 -6.28
CA TRP A 610 -21.09 21.45 -6.12
C TRP A 610 -20.17 20.72 -5.15
N VAL A 611 -18.94 20.43 -5.59
CA VAL A 611 -17.96 19.66 -4.81
C VAL A 611 -16.58 20.30 -4.91
N ASP A 612 -15.93 20.49 -3.77
CA ASP A 612 -14.50 20.80 -3.73
C ASP A 612 -13.70 19.48 -3.68
N PHE A 613 -13.42 18.91 -4.87
CA PHE A 613 -12.66 17.67 -5.00
C PHE A 613 -11.22 17.80 -4.47
N SER A 614 -10.64 19.01 -4.46
CA SER A 614 -9.25 19.24 -4.06
C SER A 614 -9.02 19.00 -2.56
N ARG A 615 -10.09 19.05 -1.77
CA ARG A 615 -10.06 18.90 -0.31
C ARG A 615 -10.66 17.58 0.18
N LEU A 616 -11.08 16.69 -0.72
CA LEU A 616 -11.57 15.36 -0.36
C LEU A 616 -10.42 14.44 0.03
N ARG A 617 -10.53 13.83 1.21
CA ARG A 617 -9.61 12.78 1.65
C ARG A 617 -10.09 11.42 1.15
N PRO A 618 -9.24 10.40 1.09
CA PRO A 618 -9.61 9.08 0.58
C PRO A 618 -10.90 8.48 1.17
N VAL A 619 -11.19 8.73 2.45
CA VAL A 619 -12.43 8.27 3.08
C VAL A 619 -13.67 9.05 2.62
N ASP A 620 -13.52 10.35 2.35
CA ASP A 620 -14.61 11.24 1.95
C ASP A 620 -15.12 10.87 0.54
N TRP A 621 -14.25 10.41 -0.35
CA TRP A 621 -14.63 9.91 -1.67
C TRP A 621 -15.66 8.77 -1.62
N ARG A 622 -15.73 8.00 -0.53
CA ARG A 622 -16.73 6.93 -0.38
C ARG A 622 -18.16 7.44 -0.20
N GLY A 623 -18.35 8.71 0.17
CA GLY A 623 -19.69 9.30 0.24
C GLY A 623 -20.23 9.72 -1.14
N LEU A 624 -19.37 9.86 -2.14
CA LEU A 624 -19.78 10.08 -3.53
C LEU A 624 -20.28 8.78 -4.16
N PRO A 625 -21.08 8.83 -5.25
CA PRO A 625 -21.50 7.63 -5.97
C PRO A 625 -20.34 6.80 -6.51
N ARG A 626 -20.61 5.50 -6.76
CA ARG A 626 -19.64 4.58 -7.40
C ARG A 626 -19.34 5.02 -8.84
N SER A 627 -20.37 5.47 -9.54
CA SER A 627 -20.28 6.03 -10.89
C SER A 627 -21.05 7.34 -10.89
N PHE A 628 -20.46 8.42 -11.42
CA PHE A 628 -21.13 9.71 -11.48
C PHE A 628 -20.62 10.56 -12.65
N VAL A 629 -21.42 11.53 -13.07
CA VAL A 629 -21.04 12.47 -14.14
C VAL A 629 -20.33 13.67 -13.52
N THR A 630 -19.16 14.02 -14.07
CA THR A 630 -18.43 15.26 -13.78
C THR A 630 -18.41 16.18 -15.00
N PHE A 631 -18.19 17.47 -14.77
CA PHE A 631 -17.94 18.45 -15.83
C PHE A 631 -16.50 18.96 -15.75
N GLU A 632 -15.63 18.49 -16.65
CA GLU A 632 -14.21 18.83 -16.71
C GLU A 632 -13.83 19.14 -18.17
N ASP A 633 -12.90 20.07 -18.38
CA ASP A 633 -12.41 20.45 -19.71
C ASP A 633 -13.54 20.81 -20.72
N ARG A 634 -14.64 21.39 -20.23
CA ARG A 634 -15.86 21.72 -20.98
C ARG A 634 -16.63 20.51 -21.54
N ASN A 635 -16.38 19.32 -21.02
CA ASN A 635 -17.05 18.09 -21.41
C ASN A 635 -17.65 17.38 -20.19
N LEU A 636 -18.71 16.60 -20.43
CA LEU A 636 -19.28 15.72 -19.41
C LEU A 636 -18.58 14.37 -19.48
N HIS A 637 -18.09 13.90 -18.34
CA HIS A 637 -17.39 12.63 -18.23
C HIS A 637 -18.06 11.76 -17.17
N VAL A 638 -18.18 10.47 -17.46
CA VAL A 638 -18.55 9.48 -16.45
C VAL A 638 -17.29 9.08 -15.70
N MET A 639 -17.24 9.37 -14.41
CA MET A 639 -16.16 8.95 -13.51
C MET A 639 -16.52 7.65 -12.81
N TRP A 640 -15.50 6.81 -12.63
CA TRP A 640 -15.58 5.64 -11.77
C TRP A 640 -14.81 5.87 -10.46
N ASN A 641 -15.52 5.73 -9.36
CA ASN A 641 -15.05 5.99 -8.01
C ASN A 641 -14.48 4.72 -7.37
N HIS A 642 -13.18 4.56 -7.55
CA HIS A 642 -12.44 3.39 -7.08
C HIS A 642 -12.34 3.25 -5.55
N PHE A 643 -12.65 4.30 -4.78
CA PHE A 643 -12.58 4.28 -3.31
C PHE A 643 -13.63 3.36 -2.66
N HIS A 644 -14.68 2.99 -3.39
CA HIS A 644 -15.70 2.03 -2.94
C HIS A 644 -15.20 0.59 -2.85
N GLU A 645 -14.20 0.23 -3.66
CA GLU A 645 -13.80 -1.18 -3.85
C GLU A 645 -12.42 -1.49 -3.26
N MET A 646 -11.78 -0.51 -2.63
CA MET A 646 -10.40 -0.64 -2.15
C MET A 646 -10.25 -0.23 -0.69
N ASN A 647 -9.45 -1.02 0.03
CA ASN A 647 -8.95 -0.62 1.34
C ASN A 647 -7.78 0.39 1.20
N SER A 648 -7.41 1.04 2.30
CA SER A 648 -6.38 2.09 2.29
C SER A 648 -5.01 1.59 1.83
N HIS A 649 -4.64 0.34 2.15
CA HIS A 649 -3.37 -0.23 1.73
C HIS A 649 -3.33 -0.51 0.22
N GLN A 650 -4.41 -1.10 -0.33
CA GLN A 650 -4.56 -1.31 -1.75
C GLN A 650 -4.49 0.01 -2.50
N LEU A 651 -5.19 1.06 -2.01
CA LEU A 651 -5.14 2.42 -2.57
C LEU A 651 -3.71 2.95 -2.68
N GLU A 652 -2.92 2.85 -1.62
CA GLU A 652 -1.52 3.32 -1.61
C GLU A 652 -0.66 2.56 -2.62
N GLN A 653 -0.85 1.24 -2.74
CA GLN A 653 -0.02 0.40 -3.59
C GLN A 653 -0.43 0.42 -5.06
N PHE A 654 -1.73 0.41 -5.39
CA PHE A 654 -2.16 0.29 -6.78
C PHE A 654 -2.01 1.61 -7.55
N THR A 655 -2.20 2.76 -6.89
CA THR A 655 -2.16 4.09 -7.53
C THR A 655 -0.80 4.45 -8.11
N VAL A 656 0.27 3.77 -7.69
CA VAL A 656 1.65 4.04 -8.11
C VAL A 656 2.24 2.96 -9.02
N ARG A 657 1.44 1.93 -9.35
CA ARG A 657 1.87 0.74 -10.12
C ARG A 657 1.05 0.62 -11.41
N PRO A 658 1.62 0.91 -12.59
CA PRO A 658 0.88 0.96 -13.85
C PRO A 658 0.11 -0.32 -14.18
N ARG A 659 0.69 -1.49 -13.89
CA ARG A 659 0.03 -2.78 -14.11
C ARG A 659 -1.25 -2.91 -13.28
N LEU A 660 -1.23 -2.47 -12.03
CA LEU A 660 -2.40 -2.56 -11.16
C LEU A 660 -3.47 -1.56 -11.59
N ILE A 661 -3.07 -0.35 -12.01
CA ILE A 661 -3.97 0.63 -12.64
C ILE A 661 -4.68 0.02 -13.85
N GLN A 662 -3.92 -0.62 -14.74
CA GLN A 662 -4.45 -1.27 -15.94
C GLN A 662 -5.34 -2.48 -15.62
N GLN A 663 -4.98 -3.29 -14.62
CA GLN A 663 -5.81 -4.40 -14.16
C GLN A 663 -7.15 -3.91 -13.62
N TYR A 664 -7.15 -2.80 -12.88
CA TYR A 664 -8.38 -2.22 -12.37
C TYR A 664 -9.22 -1.58 -13.49
N ALA A 665 -8.61 -0.93 -14.50
CA ALA A 665 -9.34 -0.44 -15.67
C ALA A 665 -10.15 -1.54 -16.37
N ARG A 666 -9.59 -2.75 -16.48
CA ARG A 666 -10.31 -3.92 -17.00
C ARG A 666 -11.48 -4.34 -16.12
N HIS A 667 -11.30 -4.35 -14.80
CA HIS A 667 -12.39 -4.60 -13.85
C HIS A 667 -13.52 -3.58 -14.00
N VAL A 668 -13.20 -2.29 -14.12
CA VAL A 668 -14.19 -1.23 -14.40
C VAL A 668 -14.97 -1.51 -15.69
N ALA A 669 -14.27 -1.86 -16.77
CA ALA A 669 -14.91 -2.19 -18.05
C ALA A 669 -15.83 -3.41 -17.93
N ASP A 670 -15.42 -4.45 -17.19
CA ASP A 670 -16.21 -5.66 -16.99
C ASP A 670 -17.46 -5.39 -16.13
N GLN A 671 -17.34 -4.55 -15.10
CA GLN A 671 -18.47 -4.11 -14.28
C GLN A 671 -19.48 -3.29 -15.09
N TRP A 672 -18.99 -2.31 -15.88
CA TRP A 672 -19.84 -1.51 -16.75
C TRP A 672 -20.54 -2.37 -17.81
N GLN A 673 -19.82 -3.32 -18.42
CA GLN A 673 -20.40 -4.26 -19.38
C GLN A 673 -21.46 -5.16 -18.75
N THR A 674 -21.27 -5.57 -17.50
CA THR A 674 -22.29 -6.34 -16.77
C THR A 674 -23.54 -5.50 -16.51
N ALA A 675 -23.37 -4.22 -16.18
CA ALA A 675 -24.48 -3.32 -15.87
C ALA A 675 -25.26 -2.84 -17.11
N THR A 676 -24.57 -2.61 -18.24
CA THR A 676 -25.15 -1.96 -19.43
C THR A 676 -25.25 -2.88 -20.65
N GLY A 677 -24.60 -4.04 -20.63
CA GLY A 677 -24.42 -4.91 -21.80
C GLY A 677 -23.37 -4.43 -22.80
N ARG A 678 -22.75 -3.25 -22.59
CA ARG A 678 -21.79 -2.63 -23.52
C ARG A 678 -20.41 -2.53 -22.89
N ARG A 679 -19.36 -2.88 -23.63
CA ARG A 679 -17.98 -2.74 -23.14
C ARG A 679 -17.50 -1.31 -23.42
N PRO A 680 -17.17 -0.51 -22.39
CA PRO A 680 -16.70 0.85 -22.59
C PRO A 680 -15.19 0.89 -22.83
N GLU A 681 -14.67 2.03 -23.30
CA GLU A 681 -13.26 2.35 -23.08
C GLU A 681 -13.09 2.85 -21.63
N VAL A 682 -11.96 2.51 -21.01
CA VAL A 682 -11.62 3.01 -19.67
C VAL A 682 -10.27 3.71 -19.71
N ARG A 683 -10.29 5.01 -19.45
CA ARG A 683 -9.11 5.88 -19.42
C ARG A 683 -8.78 6.24 -17.99
N ALA A 684 -7.50 6.43 -17.66
CA ALA A 684 -7.09 6.84 -16.33
C ALA A 684 -6.15 8.04 -16.36
N THR A 685 -6.41 9.00 -15.49
CA THR A 685 -5.51 10.14 -15.24
C THR A 685 -4.77 9.86 -13.95
N SER A 686 -3.46 9.61 -14.02
CA SER A 686 -2.63 9.26 -12.86
C SER A 686 -1.42 10.17 -12.75
N TYR A 687 -1.32 10.96 -11.68
CA TYR A 687 -0.13 11.76 -11.35
C TYR A 687 0.56 11.17 -10.14
N ILE A 688 1.86 10.88 -10.27
CA ILE A 688 2.66 10.35 -9.16
C ILE A 688 3.90 11.22 -8.95
N MET A 689 4.32 11.29 -7.69
CA MET A 689 5.65 11.76 -7.30
C MET A 689 6.56 10.56 -7.11
N LEU A 690 7.82 10.72 -7.51
CA LEU A 690 8.90 9.77 -7.24
C LEU A 690 10.04 10.53 -6.57
N ASN A 691 10.49 10.08 -5.40
CA ASN A 691 11.65 10.64 -4.70
C ASN A 691 11.59 12.17 -4.58
N TYR A 692 10.44 12.69 -4.15
CA TYR A 692 10.19 14.13 -3.93
C TYR A 692 10.30 15.02 -5.18
N HIS A 693 10.25 14.42 -6.38
CA HIS A 693 10.09 15.19 -7.61
C HIS A 693 8.63 15.60 -7.82
N PHE A 694 8.41 16.68 -8.57
CA PHE A 694 7.07 17.18 -8.92
C PHE A 694 6.18 16.07 -9.52
N PRO A 695 4.88 16.04 -9.18
CA PRO A 695 3.93 15.07 -9.72
C PRO A 695 3.93 15.07 -11.25
N ARG A 696 3.94 13.88 -11.85
CA ARG A 696 3.93 13.71 -13.31
C ARG A 696 3.02 12.56 -13.73
N PRO A 697 2.50 12.59 -14.97
CA PRO A 697 1.58 11.57 -15.42
C PRO A 697 2.32 10.23 -15.56
N LEU A 698 1.77 9.17 -14.95
CA LEU A 698 2.34 7.81 -14.97
C LEU A 698 1.84 6.99 -16.17
N VAL A 699 0.56 7.12 -16.49
CA VAL A 699 -0.10 6.45 -17.62
C VAL A 699 -0.67 7.49 -18.58
N ASP A 700 -0.75 7.14 -19.85
CA ASP A 700 -1.33 8.02 -20.88
C ASP A 700 -2.86 8.13 -20.68
N PRO A 701 -3.41 9.32 -20.40
CA PRO A 701 -4.84 9.51 -20.16
C PRO A 701 -5.69 9.37 -21.41
N GLN A 702 -5.09 9.27 -22.61
CA GLN A 702 -5.82 9.10 -23.87
C GLN A 702 -5.95 7.64 -24.31
N VAL A 703 -5.24 6.72 -23.64
CA VAL A 703 -5.26 5.30 -24.00
C VAL A 703 -6.38 4.57 -23.27
N ASP A 704 -7.11 3.74 -24.00
CA ASP A 704 -8.03 2.77 -23.40
C ASP A 704 -7.27 1.65 -22.69
N LEU A 705 -7.13 1.78 -21.38
CA LEU A 705 -6.42 0.83 -20.54
C LEU A 705 -7.15 -0.52 -20.43
N ALA A 706 -8.45 -0.57 -20.70
CA ALA A 706 -9.19 -1.83 -20.70
C ALA A 706 -8.83 -2.71 -21.92
N ALA A 707 -8.50 -2.12 -23.06
CA ALA A 707 -8.15 -2.83 -24.29
C ALA A 707 -6.65 -3.13 -24.47
N VAL A 708 -5.75 -2.36 -23.85
CA VAL A 708 -4.30 -2.60 -24.02
C VAL A 708 -3.87 -3.98 -23.51
N THR A 709 -2.88 -4.57 -24.20
CA THR A 709 -2.22 -5.79 -23.76
C THR A 709 -0.95 -5.44 -22.99
N TYR A 710 -0.81 -5.97 -21.77
CA TYR A 710 0.40 -5.82 -20.97
C TYR A 710 1.53 -6.70 -21.53
N LEU A 711 2.67 -6.09 -21.87
CA LEU A 711 3.86 -6.78 -22.37
C LEU A 711 4.87 -6.95 -21.21
N PRO A 712 5.09 -8.17 -20.67
CA PRO A 712 5.94 -8.37 -19.49
C PRO A 712 7.45 -8.26 -19.76
N PHE A 713 7.87 -8.32 -21.03
CA PHE A 713 9.27 -8.34 -21.44
C PHE A 713 9.64 -7.16 -22.37
N LYS A 714 8.76 -6.17 -22.51
CA LYS A 714 8.98 -4.98 -23.34
C LYS A 714 8.34 -3.78 -22.67
N HIS A 715 8.77 -2.60 -23.08
CA HIS A 715 8.17 -1.37 -22.59
C HIS A 715 6.76 -1.19 -23.16
N ASN A 716 5.82 -0.91 -22.27
CA ASN A 716 4.42 -0.63 -22.57
C ASN A 716 4.28 0.87 -22.84
N GLN A 717 3.97 1.25 -24.09
CA GLN A 717 3.95 2.65 -24.54
C GLN A 717 2.94 3.54 -23.79
N TRP A 718 1.89 2.94 -23.22
CA TRP A 718 0.90 3.65 -22.40
C TRP A 718 1.42 3.97 -20.99
N ILE A 719 2.57 3.44 -20.58
CA ILE A 719 3.29 3.85 -19.37
C ILE A 719 4.26 4.96 -19.76
N LEU A 720 3.97 6.18 -19.33
CA LEU A 720 4.74 7.34 -19.73
C LEU A 720 6.14 7.30 -19.08
N PRO A 721 7.20 7.70 -19.80
CA PRO A 721 8.55 7.70 -19.26
C PRO A 721 8.69 8.76 -18.17
N ARG A 722 9.61 8.50 -17.22
CA ARG A 722 10.10 9.55 -16.32
C ARG A 722 10.78 10.61 -17.17
N SER A 723 10.21 11.82 -17.26
CA SER A 723 10.94 12.92 -17.91
C SER A 723 12.24 13.19 -17.11
N THR A 724 13.39 13.17 -17.78
CA THR A 724 14.68 13.53 -17.19
C THR A 724 15.00 15.02 -17.37
N GLU A 725 14.14 15.76 -18.09
CA GLU A 725 14.23 17.19 -18.21
C GLU A 725 13.95 17.83 -16.85
N ARG A 726 15.00 18.41 -16.26
CA ARG A 726 14.87 19.38 -15.18
C ARG A 726 14.15 20.58 -15.77
N ILE A 727 13.04 20.98 -15.18
CA ILE A 727 12.40 22.26 -15.53
C ILE A 727 13.47 23.32 -15.27
N ASN A 728 13.96 23.95 -16.34
CA ASN A 728 14.92 25.02 -16.20
C ASN A 728 14.15 26.21 -15.63
N VAL A 729 14.25 26.45 -14.32
CA VAL A 729 13.52 27.51 -13.62
C VAL A 729 13.78 28.88 -14.26
N SER A 730 14.94 29.06 -14.91
CA SER A 730 15.24 30.27 -15.70
C SER A 730 14.37 30.46 -16.96
N LYS A 731 13.71 29.41 -17.46
CA LYS A 731 12.73 29.46 -18.55
C LYS A 731 11.29 29.62 -18.08
N ILE A 732 11.01 29.42 -16.79
CA ILE A 732 9.73 29.80 -16.21
C ILE A 732 9.76 31.33 -16.13
N GLN A 733 9.25 32.00 -17.17
CA GLN A 733 9.03 33.43 -17.11
C GLN A 733 8.15 33.70 -15.89
N THR A 734 8.70 34.39 -14.90
CA THR A 734 7.91 35.01 -13.83
C THR A 734 6.77 35.75 -14.53
N PRO A 735 5.49 35.55 -14.16
CA PRO A 735 4.42 36.34 -14.74
C PRO A 735 4.80 37.81 -14.55
N SER A 736 5.03 38.51 -15.66
CA SER A 736 5.35 39.92 -15.62
C SER A 736 4.21 40.61 -14.87
N ASN A 737 4.53 41.39 -13.84
CA ASN A 737 3.63 42.28 -13.12
C ASN A 737 3.04 43.33 -14.08
N GLY A 738 2.15 42.88 -14.95
CA GLY A 738 1.60 43.61 -16.08
C GLY A 738 0.12 43.37 -16.23
N MET A 739 -0.60 43.30 -15.12
CA MET A 739 -2.05 43.53 -15.08
C MET A 739 -2.42 44.12 -13.72
N ARG A 740 -1.91 45.33 -13.47
CA ARG A 740 -2.66 46.33 -12.72
C ARG A 740 -3.29 47.27 -13.75
N ARG A 741 -4.55 47.03 -14.08
CA ARG A 741 -5.58 48.04 -14.32
C ARG A 741 -6.94 47.37 -14.45
#